data_AF-A0A8C4QLC1-F1
#
_entry.id   AF-A0A8C4QLC1-F1
#
_cell.length_a   1.000
_cell.length_b   1.000
_cell.length_c   1.000
_cell.angle_alpha   90.00
_cell.angle_beta   90.00
_cell.angle_gamma   90.00
#
_symmetry.space_group_name_H-M   'P 1'
#
loop_
_entity.id
_entity.type
_entity.pdbx_description
1 polymer ?
#
loop_
_entity_poly.entity_id
_entity_poly.type
_entity_poly.pdbx_seq_one_letter_code
_entity_poly.pdbx_strand_id
1 'polypeptide(L)'
;GGGGGGGGGGGGGGGVVGALSKPLEPGSSDCVEFLTLNFGHFETTHRWRRLLPCDEFVGARRSKHTVVAYKDAIYVKNMLNDLLRFDVKDCSWGRAFTTGAPPAPRYHHSAVVYGSSMFIFGGYTGDIYSNSNLKNKNDLFEYKFATGQWIEWKTEGGRVPVARSAHGSTVYEDRLWIFADPAVKCMLVLQCFLINVRLSFFLARWFRIPTEHLLRGSPAPPQRRYGHTMVAYNRRLYVFAGAADNTLPSELHVYDTDGLTWDVVTPAQDTLQTPFSSVYESLPKLPSGRVFHAAAVVDDGMFIFGGTVDNNVRSGEMYRFQFSSYPRCTLHDDYGNLWENKQFCDVEFILPEEQQRTRAHISMVTARCPKLREKICSAKEDRDEVEGRTPTSEVDVGADDVDDLRPPAIRVVIREAQLQPFEMLLQFLYTDRISHPRKGYVEDVLLMSEVYRLALRFSLVRLEQLSLQSVHASVGLSNVLAVLANACRLRLDLLKEFCLNFVVKDSHYIQVIMSEEFEKLSPALLVEIVRRKQQPPPLRTVPDTPTDIGTSLEQDMKVYLEGGGAEFCDVQLQLDDQTTPAHKAILTARSSYFEAMFRSFSPKDGRVTISIGEMVPSPQAFESLLRYIYYGDVHMPPEDSLYLFSAPYYYGFTNNRLRAYCRHNLEMNVTFQNVLQILEAADKTQDPRVFACTKVSKLPKLRTLSRELLLDVLASLADYLAGGGNVGIGEITIPDI
;
A
#
# COMPACT_ATOMS: atom_id res chain seq x y z
N GLY A 1 -39.27 60.70 -14.30
CA GLY A 1 -37.94 61.33 -14.25
C GLY A 1 -37.01 60.32 -13.64
N GLY A 2 -35.83 60.03 -14.18
CA GLY A 2 -34.96 60.68 -15.15
C GLY A 2 -33.55 60.29 -14.71
N GLY A 3 -32.58 59.95 -15.54
CA GLY A 3 -32.47 59.88 -16.98
C GLY A 3 -30.99 59.61 -17.32
N GLY A 4 -30.76 59.16 -18.56
CA GLY A 4 -29.47 59.26 -19.27
C GLY A 4 -28.48 58.11 -19.02
N GLY A 5 -27.98 57.37 -20.01
CA GLY A 5 -28.15 57.47 -21.46
C GLY A 5 -26.85 57.08 -22.19
N GLY A 6 -26.98 56.21 -23.20
CA GLY A 6 -26.07 56.02 -24.34
C GLY A 6 -24.75 55.27 -24.05
N GLY A 7 -24.31 54.28 -24.83
CA GLY A 7 -24.71 53.81 -26.15
C GLY A 7 -23.45 53.38 -26.92
N GLY A 8 -23.53 52.33 -27.73
CA GLY A 8 -22.52 52.00 -28.75
C GLY A 8 -22.20 50.50 -28.85
N GLY A 9 -22.83 49.83 -29.82
CA GLY A 9 -22.82 48.38 -30.00
C GLY A 9 -21.78 47.82 -30.97
N GLY A 10 -21.98 46.56 -31.36
CA GLY A 10 -21.23 45.87 -32.40
C GLY A 10 -21.35 44.35 -32.22
N GLY A 11 -22.16 43.70 -33.06
CA GLY A 11 -22.43 42.28 -33.01
C GLY A 11 -21.30 41.39 -33.55
N GLY A 12 -21.42 40.10 -33.28
CA GLY A 12 -20.60 39.04 -33.85
C GLY A 12 -21.05 37.69 -33.30
N GLY A 13 -21.92 37.00 -34.05
CA GLY A 13 -22.43 35.68 -33.70
C GLY A 13 -21.39 34.57 -33.85
N GLY A 14 -21.62 33.47 -33.14
CA GLY A 14 -20.87 32.22 -33.27
C GLY A 14 -21.35 31.24 -32.20
N GLY A 15 -22.27 30.36 -32.58
CA GLY A 15 -22.88 29.38 -31.68
C GLY A 15 -21.87 28.37 -31.14
N VAL A 16 -22.03 28.01 -29.87
CA VAL A 16 -21.43 26.81 -29.29
C VAL A 16 -22.55 25.80 -29.09
N VAL A 17 -22.63 24.87 -30.04
CA VAL A 17 -23.45 23.67 -29.94
C VAL A 17 -22.90 22.84 -28.77
N GLY A 18 -23.79 22.40 -27.89
CA GLY A 18 -23.45 21.57 -26.74
C GLY A 18 -22.74 20.29 -27.17
N ALA A 19 -21.52 20.11 -26.69
CA ALA A 19 -20.89 18.80 -26.63
C ALA A 19 -21.47 18.07 -25.42
N LEU A 20 -22.39 17.14 -25.68
CA LEU A 20 -22.77 16.08 -24.76
C LEU A 20 -21.48 15.39 -24.28
N SER A 21 -21.15 15.57 -23.02
CA SER A 21 -20.14 14.78 -22.33
C SER A 21 -20.56 13.32 -22.39
N LYS A 22 -19.84 12.51 -23.18
CA LYS A 22 -19.89 11.05 -23.07
C LYS A 22 -19.58 10.64 -21.63
N PRO A 23 -20.22 9.59 -21.08
CA PRO A 23 -19.79 9.01 -19.83
C PRO A 23 -18.33 8.56 -19.99
N LEU A 24 -17.46 9.01 -19.07
CA LEU A 24 -16.14 8.42 -18.90
C LEU A 24 -16.33 6.93 -18.62
N GLU A 25 -15.79 6.06 -19.48
CA GLU A 25 -15.59 4.67 -19.12
C GLU A 25 -14.64 4.62 -17.92
N PRO A 26 -14.90 3.78 -16.90
CA PRO A 26 -14.00 3.63 -15.77
C PRO A 26 -12.70 2.99 -16.28
N GLY A 27 -11.64 3.79 -16.32
CA GLY A 27 -10.28 3.27 -16.46
C GLY A 27 -10.03 2.24 -15.36
N SER A 28 -9.51 1.09 -15.76
CA SER A 28 -9.15 -0.02 -14.88
C SER A 28 -8.12 0.44 -13.83
N SER A 29 -8.58 0.87 -12.65
CA SER A 29 -7.70 1.05 -11.50
C SER A 29 -7.69 -0.26 -10.70
N ASP A 30 -6.53 -0.89 -10.69
CA ASP A 30 -6.22 -2.10 -9.94
C ASP A 30 -6.46 -1.91 -8.43
N CYS A 31 -6.87 -2.99 -7.75
CA CYS A 31 -7.00 -3.12 -6.29
C CYS A 31 -8.01 -2.19 -5.57
N VAL A 32 -9.29 -2.21 -5.95
CA VAL A 32 -10.36 -1.66 -5.10
C VAL A 32 -10.77 -2.72 -4.07
N GLU A 33 -10.27 -2.62 -2.83
CA GLU A 33 -10.82 -3.39 -1.72
C GLU A 33 -12.19 -2.83 -1.31
N PHE A 34 -13.17 -3.72 -1.18
CA PHE A 34 -14.50 -3.37 -0.75
C PHE A 34 -14.67 -3.62 0.74
N LEU A 35 -15.23 -2.64 1.47
CA LEU A 35 -15.72 -2.86 2.83
C LEU A 35 -17.24 -3.02 2.80
N THR A 36 -17.73 -4.01 3.51
CA THR A 36 -19.16 -4.21 3.69
C THR A 36 -19.62 -3.40 4.89
N LEU A 37 -20.74 -2.68 4.75
CA LEU A 37 -21.39 -2.00 5.86
C LEU A 37 -22.62 -2.81 6.26
N ASN A 38 -22.54 -3.48 7.40
CA ASN A 38 -23.68 -4.18 7.97
C ASN A 38 -24.49 -3.22 8.86
N PHE A 39 -25.76 -3.03 8.52
CA PHE A 39 -26.75 -2.36 9.37
C PHE A 39 -27.96 -3.26 9.59
N GLY A 40 -28.42 -3.36 10.84
CA GLY A 40 -29.75 -3.86 11.16
C GLY A 40 -29.80 -5.22 11.86
N HIS A 41 -30.40 -5.21 13.06
CA HIS A 41 -31.08 -6.28 13.80
C HIS A 41 -30.59 -7.74 13.81
N PHE A 42 -29.31 -8.06 13.60
CA PHE A 42 -28.80 -9.40 13.93
C PHE A 42 -27.39 -9.37 14.51
N GLU A 43 -27.33 -9.21 15.83
CA GLU A 43 -26.42 -9.92 16.72
C GLU A 43 -27.00 -9.78 18.13
N THR A 44 -27.37 -10.88 18.78
CA THR A 44 -27.94 -10.89 20.14
C THR A 44 -26.95 -10.43 21.23
N THR A 45 -25.84 -9.76 20.89
CA THR A 45 -24.72 -9.53 21.83
C THR A 45 -24.10 -8.11 21.83
N HIS A 46 -24.48 -7.16 20.97
CA HIS A 46 -23.97 -5.78 21.07
C HIS A 46 -25.05 -4.80 21.58
N ARG A 47 -25.12 -4.62 22.90
CA ARG A 47 -26.03 -3.67 23.55
C ARG A 47 -25.25 -2.52 24.18
N TRP A 48 -25.73 -1.29 23.98
CA TRP A 48 -25.28 -0.16 24.80
C TRP A 48 -25.69 -0.42 26.25
N ARG A 49 -24.70 -0.62 27.10
CA ARG A 49 -24.89 -0.66 28.54
C ARG A 49 -24.17 0.52 29.14
N ARG A 50 -24.93 1.40 29.78
CA ARG A 50 -24.34 2.37 30.70
C ARG A 50 -23.70 1.58 31.84
N LEU A 51 -22.40 1.76 32.06
CA LEU A 51 -21.73 1.21 33.24
C LEU A 51 -22.46 1.68 34.49
N LEU A 52 -22.62 0.78 35.47
CA LEU A 52 -23.38 1.05 36.69
C LEU A 52 -22.84 2.32 37.39
N PRO A 53 -23.69 3.07 38.12
CA PRO A 53 -23.22 4.21 38.89
C PRO A 53 -22.11 3.76 39.84
N CYS A 54 -20.89 4.28 39.65
CA CYS A 54 -19.82 4.12 40.63
C CYS A 54 -20.11 5.07 41.78
N ASP A 55 -20.06 4.58 43.01
CA ASP A 55 -20.42 5.38 44.19
C ASP A 55 -19.48 6.56 44.47
N GLU A 56 -18.30 6.63 43.84
CA GLU A 56 -17.44 7.82 43.85
C GLU A 56 -16.72 8.03 42.51
N PHE A 57 -17.15 9.01 41.71
CA PHE A 57 -16.33 9.52 40.61
C PHE A 57 -15.28 10.50 41.16
N VAL A 58 -14.01 10.09 41.13
CA VAL A 58 -12.88 10.86 41.73
C VAL A 58 -12.44 12.08 40.87
N GLY A 59 -13.18 12.42 39.81
CA GLY A 59 -12.81 13.46 38.84
C GLY A 59 -13.88 14.51 38.54
N ALA A 60 -13.55 15.51 37.71
CA ALA A 60 -14.51 16.45 37.13
C ALA A 60 -15.05 15.98 35.76
N ARG A 61 -16.28 16.41 35.41
CA ARG A 61 -16.85 16.26 34.06
C ARG A 61 -15.89 16.87 33.03
N ARG A 62 -15.63 16.17 31.93
CA ARG A 62 -14.56 16.53 30.97
C ARG A 62 -14.89 16.18 29.53
N SER A 63 -14.29 16.92 28.60
CA SER A 63 -14.29 16.65 27.14
C SER A 63 -12.89 16.85 26.58
N LYS A 64 -12.63 16.42 25.34
CA LYS A 64 -11.33 16.58 24.63
C LYS A 64 -10.14 15.89 25.33
N HIS A 65 -10.45 14.94 26.21
CA HIS A 65 -9.50 14.05 26.88
C HIS A 65 -9.20 12.84 25.99
N THR A 66 -8.15 12.10 26.32
CA THR A 66 -7.87 10.80 25.72
C THR A 66 -8.22 9.68 26.69
N VAL A 67 -8.59 8.53 26.13
CA VAL A 67 -8.88 7.31 26.86
C VAL A 67 -8.10 6.19 26.21
N VAL A 68 -7.44 5.36 27.02
CA VAL A 68 -6.83 4.11 26.56
C VAL A 68 -7.22 2.97 27.50
N ALA A 69 -7.35 1.77 26.93
CA ALA A 69 -7.54 0.55 27.71
C ALA A 69 -6.21 -0.20 27.84
N TYR A 70 -5.91 -0.71 29.03
CA TYR A 70 -4.76 -1.59 29.27
C TYR A 70 -5.12 -2.64 30.32
N LYS A 71 -5.08 -3.92 29.91
CA LYS A 71 -5.55 -5.05 30.72
C LYS A 71 -6.98 -4.80 31.22
N ASP A 72 -7.23 -4.97 32.51
CA ASP A 72 -8.55 -4.82 33.15
C ASP A 72 -8.86 -3.37 33.59
N ALA A 73 -8.21 -2.37 33.00
CA ALA A 73 -8.38 -0.97 33.39
C ALA A 73 -8.45 0.01 32.23
N ILE A 74 -9.19 1.10 32.45
CA ILE A 74 -9.30 2.23 31.53
C ILE A 74 -8.57 3.43 32.13
N TYR A 75 -7.68 4.04 31.36
CA TYR A 75 -6.90 5.20 31.75
C TYR A 75 -7.39 6.44 31.02
N VAL A 76 -7.62 7.52 31.76
CA VAL A 76 -8.11 8.79 31.21
C VAL A 76 -7.11 9.89 31.56
N LYS A 77 -6.56 10.53 30.52
CA LYS A 77 -5.64 11.67 30.68
C LYS A 77 -6.27 12.94 30.14
N ASN A 78 -6.18 14.02 30.92
CA ASN A 78 -6.68 15.32 30.51
C ASN A 78 -5.84 16.50 31.07
N MET A 79 -6.41 17.70 30.90
CA MET A 79 -6.01 19.04 31.33
C MET A 79 -5.74 19.23 32.81
N LEU A 80 -6.37 18.48 33.72
CA LEU A 80 -6.15 18.65 35.16
C LEU A 80 -4.82 18.05 35.63
N ASN A 81 -4.00 17.64 34.66
CA ASN A 81 -2.84 16.78 34.79
C ASN A 81 -3.04 15.47 35.55
N ASP A 82 -4.29 15.14 35.88
CA ASP A 82 -4.66 13.88 36.51
C ASP A 82 -4.61 12.74 35.49
N LEU A 83 -4.12 11.60 35.95
CA LEU A 83 -4.30 10.32 35.27
C LEU A 83 -5.31 9.53 36.08
N LEU A 84 -6.54 9.44 35.58
CA LEU A 84 -7.58 8.64 36.22
C LEU A 84 -7.49 7.21 35.71
N ARG A 85 -7.73 6.26 36.62
CA ARG A 85 -7.83 4.83 36.32
C ARG A 85 -9.21 4.36 36.73
N PHE A 86 -9.92 3.70 35.83
CA PHE A 86 -11.12 2.97 36.12
C PHE A 86 -10.80 1.48 36.11
N ASP A 87 -11.07 0.81 37.23
CA ASP A 87 -10.95 -0.64 37.32
C ASP A 87 -12.24 -1.28 36.80
N VAL A 88 -12.13 -2.11 35.75
CA VAL A 88 -13.30 -2.69 35.10
C VAL A 88 -13.93 -3.77 35.97
N LYS A 89 -13.13 -4.52 36.73
CA LYS A 89 -13.64 -5.60 37.60
C LYS A 89 -14.35 -5.02 38.81
N ASP A 90 -13.73 -4.04 39.45
CA ASP A 90 -14.27 -3.42 40.66
C ASP A 90 -15.32 -2.34 40.35
N CYS A 91 -15.48 -1.98 39.07
CA CYS A 91 -16.33 -0.88 38.62
C CYS A 91 -16.09 0.41 39.43
N SER A 92 -14.82 0.75 39.68
CA SER A 92 -14.43 1.85 40.57
C SER A 92 -13.44 2.80 39.91
N TRP A 93 -13.54 4.09 40.26
CA TRP A 93 -12.61 5.12 39.81
C TRP A 93 -11.55 5.37 40.87
N GLY A 94 -10.31 5.53 40.43
CA GLY A 94 -9.19 5.96 41.24
C GLY A 94 -8.24 6.87 40.47
N ARG A 95 -7.25 7.41 41.19
CA ARG A 95 -6.10 8.07 40.56
C ARG A 95 -5.03 7.03 40.30
N ALA A 96 -4.49 7.00 39.09
CA ALA A 96 -3.35 6.16 38.78
C ALA A 96 -2.12 6.64 39.55
N PHE A 97 -1.29 5.71 39.99
CA PHE A 97 0.00 6.03 40.58
C PHE A 97 0.91 6.68 39.53
N THR A 98 1.55 7.79 39.87
CA THR A 98 2.42 8.53 38.95
C THR A 98 3.72 8.94 39.63
N THR A 99 4.84 8.66 38.97
CA THR A 99 6.20 9.11 39.34
C THR A 99 6.90 9.72 38.12
N GLY A 100 8.03 10.40 38.32
CA GLY A 100 8.72 11.13 37.26
C GLY A 100 8.05 12.46 36.91
N ALA A 101 8.38 13.00 35.74
CA ALA A 101 7.87 14.29 35.26
C ALA A 101 6.73 14.07 34.24
N PRO A 102 5.45 14.25 34.62
CA PRO A 102 4.35 14.11 33.67
C PRO A 102 4.36 15.24 32.64
N PRO A 103 3.74 15.02 31.45
CA PRO A 103 3.56 16.09 30.47
C PRO A 103 2.78 17.27 31.06
N ALA A 104 3.03 18.47 30.55
CA ALA A 104 2.22 19.65 30.92
C ALA A 104 0.71 19.43 30.60
N PRO A 105 -0.21 20.04 31.39
CA PRO A 105 -1.64 20.11 31.11
C PRO A 105 -1.97 20.36 29.63
N ARG A 106 -2.74 19.45 29.02
CA ARG A 106 -3.04 19.49 27.57
C ARG A 106 -4.32 18.77 27.16
N TYR A 107 -4.87 19.20 26.03
CA TYR A 107 -6.08 18.67 25.38
C TYR A 107 -5.82 18.43 23.89
N HIS A 108 -6.66 17.60 23.27
CA HIS A 108 -6.48 17.17 21.88
C HIS A 108 -5.08 16.59 21.59
N HIS A 109 -4.40 16.09 22.62
CA HIS A 109 -3.26 15.20 22.46
C HIS A 109 -3.76 13.84 21.98
N SER A 110 -2.90 13.03 21.39
CA SER A 110 -3.21 11.62 21.14
C SER A 110 -2.58 10.75 22.22
N ALA A 111 -3.20 9.61 22.49
CA ALA A 111 -2.69 8.61 23.41
C ALA A 111 -2.90 7.22 22.81
N VAL A 112 -1.86 6.39 22.84
CA VAL A 112 -1.91 5.02 22.33
C VAL A 112 -1.20 4.08 23.29
N VAL A 113 -1.56 2.81 23.27
CA VAL A 113 -0.92 1.76 24.08
C VAL A 113 -0.03 0.92 23.17
N TYR A 114 1.19 0.66 23.64
CA TYR A 114 2.12 -0.25 22.98
C TYR A 114 2.91 -1.02 24.04
N GLY A 115 2.90 -2.35 23.92
CA GLY A 115 3.47 -3.23 24.93
C GLY A 115 2.87 -2.99 26.33
N SER A 116 3.72 -2.64 27.29
CA SER A 116 3.34 -2.33 28.68
C SER A 116 3.33 -0.83 29.01
N SER A 117 3.22 0.02 27.99
CA SER A 117 3.32 1.47 28.15
C SER A 117 2.24 2.22 27.35
N MET A 118 1.86 3.38 27.85
CA MET A 118 1.05 4.38 27.14
C MET A 118 1.96 5.47 26.60
N PHE A 119 1.76 5.87 25.35
CA PHE A 119 2.48 6.96 24.70
C PHE A 119 1.55 8.13 24.45
N ILE A 120 1.99 9.34 24.81
CA ILE A 120 1.26 10.59 24.60
C ILE A 120 2.06 11.49 23.66
N PHE A 121 1.42 11.99 22.61
CA PHE A 121 2.03 12.89 21.65
C PHE A 121 1.22 14.17 21.42
N GLY A 122 1.93 15.30 21.39
CA GLY A 122 1.41 16.61 21.01
C GLY A 122 0.29 17.15 21.91
N GLY A 123 -0.66 17.88 21.32
CA GLY A 123 -1.75 18.58 22.01
C GLY A 123 -1.48 20.08 22.19
N TYR A 124 -2.50 20.79 22.68
CA TYR A 124 -2.41 22.21 23.04
C TYR A 124 -2.16 22.39 24.54
N THR A 125 -1.20 23.24 24.89
CA THR A 125 -0.93 23.73 26.27
C THR A 125 -1.20 25.23 26.34
N GLY A 126 -1.62 25.78 27.48
CA GLY A 126 -1.89 27.23 27.65
C GLY A 126 -2.94 27.46 28.73
N ASP A 127 -3.52 28.66 28.81
CA ASP A 127 -4.70 28.91 29.63
C ASP A 127 -5.95 28.86 28.76
N ILE A 128 -6.74 27.81 28.96
CA ILE A 128 -7.90 27.49 28.14
C ILE A 128 -9.15 28.19 28.63
N TYR A 129 -9.21 28.57 29.90
CA TYR A 129 -10.36 29.33 30.43
C TYR A 129 -10.40 30.72 29.80
N SER A 130 -9.23 31.33 29.61
CA SER A 130 -9.07 32.60 28.91
C SER A 130 -8.77 32.46 27.40
N ASN A 131 -8.64 31.22 26.90
CA ASN A 131 -8.21 30.92 25.53
C ASN A 131 -6.93 31.68 25.12
N SER A 132 -6.00 31.85 26.06
CA SER A 132 -4.79 32.64 25.92
C SER A 132 -3.54 31.79 26.00
N ASN A 133 -2.47 32.24 25.34
CA ASN A 133 -1.16 31.56 25.32
C ASN A 133 -1.21 30.09 24.85
N LEU A 134 -2.17 29.74 23.99
CA LEU A 134 -2.28 28.40 23.44
C LEU A 134 -1.10 28.08 22.52
N LYS A 135 -0.38 27.00 22.84
CA LYS A 135 0.79 26.53 22.11
C LYS A 135 0.66 25.04 21.84
N ASN A 136 0.76 24.67 20.57
CA ASN A 136 0.87 23.26 20.16
C ASN A 136 2.20 22.67 20.65
N LYS A 137 2.21 21.36 20.90
CA LYS A 137 3.40 20.59 21.26
C LYS A 137 3.70 19.47 20.25
N ASN A 138 4.94 19.01 20.25
CA ASN A 138 5.45 17.85 19.50
C ASN A 138 6.34 16.95 20.38
N ASP A 139 6.19 17.07 21.69
CA ASP A 139 6.84 16.23 22.68
C ASP A 139 6.18 14.85 22.73
N LEU A 140 6.97 13.82 23.06
CA LEU A 140 6.53 12.44 23.22
C LEU A 140 6.81 12.01 24.66
N PHE A 141 5.78 11.50 25.33
CA PHE A 141 5.87 10.99 26.69
C PHE A 141 5.45 9.53 26.74
N GLU A 142 6.17 8.72 27.52
CA GLU A 142 5.82 7.35 27.85
C GLU A 142 5.40 7.27 29.32
N TYR A 143 4.28 6.59 29.59
CA TYR A 143 3.86 6.18 30.90
C TYR A 143 3.95 4.66 31.01
N LYS A 144 4.82 4.17 31.89
CA LYS A 144 4.98 2.74 32.14
C LYS A 144 3.91 2.28 33.12
N PHE A 145 2.97 1.45 32.66
CA PHE A 145 1.85 1.00 33.50
C PHE A 145 2.29 0.23 34.74
N ALA A 146 3.38 -0.53 34.66
CA ALA A 146 3.87 -1.36 35.77
C ALA A 146 4.48 -0.53 36.93
N THR A 147 5.15 0.59 36.63
CA THR A 147 5.86 1.40 37.63
C THR A 147 5.19 2.74 37.92
N GLY A 148 4.23 3.14 37.09
CA GLY A 148 3.63 4.46 37.11
C GLY A 148 4.58 5.59 36.68
N GLN A 149 5.72 5.27 36.07
CA GLN A 149 6.75 6.26 35.74
C GLN A 149 6.45 6.96 34.41
N TRP A 150 6.56 8.29 34.42
CA TRP A 150 6.60 9.13 33.22
C TRP A 150 8.03 9.35 32.74
N ILE A 151 8.24 9.17 31.43
CA ILE A 151 9.52 9.37 30.74
C ILE A 151 9.27 10.25 29.52
N GLU A 152 9.95 11.39 29.45
CA GLU A 152 9.98 12.19 28.22
C GLU A 152 10.99 11.58 27.24
N TRP A 153 10.53 11.27 26.03
CA TRP A 153 11.37 10.73 24.97
C TRP A 153 12.00 11.88 24.19
N LYS A 154 13.32 12.02 24.32
CA LYS A 154 14.11 12.91 23.46
C LYS A 154 14.41 12.18 22.16
N THR A 155 13.95 12.73 21.05
CA THR A 155 14.25 12.16 19.73
C THR A 155 15.55 12.72 19.17
N GLU A 156 16.46 11.84 18.78
CA GLU A 156 17.77 12.20 18.22
C GLU A 156 17.78 12.02 16.70
N GLY A 157 17.98 13.10 15.94
CA GLY A 157 18.16 13.03 14.49
C GLY A 157 16.93 12.57 13.68
N GLY A 158 16.38 13.47 12.87
CA GLY A 158 15.22 13.22 11.99
C GLY A 158 14.46 14.54 11.76
N ARG A 159 13.48 14.58 10.87
CA ARG A 159 12.59 15.76 10.78
C ARG A 159 11.50 15.57 11.84
N VAL A 160 11.67 16.20 13.01
CA VAL A 160 10.69 16.11 14.10
C VAL A 160 9.33 16.60 13.60
N PRO A 161 8.22 15.93 13.96
CA PRO A 161 6.89 16.41 13.63
C PRO A 161 6.70 17.86 14.10
N VAL A 162 6.08 18.66 13.23
CA VAL A 162 5.61 19.99 13.61
C VAL A 162 4.63 19.83 14.78
N ALA A 163 4.71 20.73 15.75
CA ALA A 163 3.80 20.79 16.88
C ALA A 163 2.34 20.81 16.44
N ARG A 164 1.50 19.94 17.02
CA ARG A 164 0.15 19.64 16.52
C ARG A 164 -0.81 19.19 17.62
N SER A 165 -2.09 19.15 17.28
CA SER A 165 -3.19 18.66 18.12
C SER A 165 -4.33 18.16 17.23
N ALA A 166 -5.33 17.50 17.83
CA ALA A 166 -6.52 16.98 17.17
C ALA A 166 -6.20 16.07 15.95
N HIS A 167 -5.10 15.34 16.05
CA HIS A 167 -4.60 14.42 15.05
C HIS A 167 -4.97 12.97 15.41
N GLY A 168 -5.09 12.11 14.41
CA GLY A 168 -5.18 10.67 14.59
C GLY A 168 -3.79 10.08 14.85
N SER A 169 -3.71 9.12 15.76
CA SER A 169 -2.53 8.28 15.94
C SER A 169 -2.92 6.83 16.21
N THR A 170 -2.05 5.92 15.79
CA THR A 170 -2.22 4.49 16.02
C THR A 170 -0.84 3.83 16.12
N VAL A 171 -0.79 2.60 16.62
CA VAL A 171 0.43 1.79 16.65
C VAL A 171 0.27 0.58 15.75
N TYR A 172 1.27 0.34 14.91
CA TYR A 172 1.33 -0.84 14.04
C TYR A 172 2.79 -1.21 13.77
N GLU A 173 3.12 -2.51 13.82
CA GLU A 173 4.50 -3.05 13.63
C GLU A 173 5.56 -2.30 14.44
N ASP A 174 5.37 -2.28 15.76
CA ASP A 174 6.27 -1.60 16.68
C ASP A 174 6.45 -0.12 16.36
N ARG A 175 5.54 0.49 15.59
CA ARG A 175 5.68 1.87 15.13
C ARG A 175 4.52 2.75 15.52
N LEU A 176 4.80 3.94 16.03
CA LEU A 176 3.80 4.99 16.26
C LEU A 176 3.57 5.75 14.96
N TRP A 177 2.34 5.67 14.45
CA TRP A 177 1.88 6.37 13.26
C TRP A 177 1.04 7.58 13.66
N ILE A 178 1.29 8.72 13.03
CA ILE A 178 0.52 9.95 13.24
C ILE A 178 0.11 10.51 11.88
N PHE A 179 -1.19 10.75 11.67
CA PHE A 179 -1.72 11.46 10.51
C PHE A 179 -2.23 12.84 10.94
N ALA A 180 -1.74 13.92 10.32
CA ALA A 180 -2.14 15.28 10.71
C ALA A 180 -1.85 16.35 9.64
N ASP A 181 -2.49 17.51 9.80
CA ASP A 181 -2.16 18.75 9.08
C ASP A 181 -0.89 19.42 9.66
N PRO A 182 0.04 19.92 8.83
CA PRO A 182 1.06 20.85 9.26
C PRO A 182 0.46 22.13 9.86
N ALA A 183 0.61 22.33 11.17
CA ALA A 183 0.34 23.62 11.78
C ALA A 183 1.27 24.70 11.18
N VAL A 184 0.67 25.61 10.40
CA VAL A 184 1.22 26.90 9.91
C VAL A 184 2.22 26.81 8.74
N LYS A 185 1.86 27.47 7.62
CA LYS A 185 2.70 27.92 6.48
C LYS A 185 3.94 27.06 6.20
N CYS A 186 3.73 25.82 5.76
CA CYS A 186 4.72 25.07 5.00
C CYS A 186 4.00 24.34 3.86
N MET A 187 4.39 24.70 2.63
CA MET A 187 3.88 24.18 1.37
C MET A 187 3.96 22.65 1.33
N LEU A 188 2.87 22.04 0.83
CA LEU A 188 2.78 20.70 0.22
C LEU A 188 3.54 19.56 0.92
N VAL A 189 3.14 19.23 2.15
CA VAL A 189 3.72 18.08 2.85
C VAL A 189 2.65 17.42 3.73
N LEU A 190 2.10 16.29 3.26
CA LEU A 190 1.48 15.32 4.16
C LEU A 190 2.55 14.75 5.09
N GLN A 191 2.20 14.64 6.37
CA GLN A 191 3.10 14.20 7.42
C GLN A 191 2.48 13.02 8.14
N CYS A 192 2.64 11.84 7.56
CA CYS A 192 2.65 10.63 8.34
C CYS A 192 4.01 10.51 9.01
N PHE A 193 4.02 10.47 10.33
CA PHE A 193 5.23 10.24 11.09
C PHE A 193 5.26 8.84 11.66
N LEU A 194 6.43 8.20 11.54
CA LEU A 194 6.72 6.89 12.05
C LEU A 194 7.80 7.01 13.13
N ILE A 195 7.54 6.53 14.34
CA ILE A 195 8.59 6.19 15.31
C ILE A 195 8.68 4.68 15.39
N ASN A 196 9.88 4.11 15.30
CA ASN A 196 10.12 2.72 15.66
C ASN A 196 10.31 2.62 17.18
N VAL A 197 9.45 1.86 17.86
CA VAL A 197 9.42 1.59 19.30
C VAL A 197 9.98 0.19 19.59
N ARG A 198 10.91 -0.33 18.77
CA ARG A 198 11.70 -1.49 19.18
C ARG A 198 12.66 -1.07 20.29
N LEU A 199 12.22 -1.31 21.53
CA LEU A 199 13.01 -1.35 22.75
C LEU A 199 14.04 -2.49 22.67
N SER A 200 15.09 -2.30 21.87
CA SER A 200 16.41 -2.91 22.06
C SER A 200 17.40 -2.25 21.09
N PHE A 201 18.28 -1.40 21.63
CA PHE A 201 19.54 -0.90 21.04
C PHE A 201 19.57 0.19 19.94
N PHE A 202 18.47 0.77 19.45
CA PHE A 202 18.57 1.91 18.51
C PHE A 202 17.66 3.10 18.86
N LEU A 203 18.20 4.32 18.72
CA LEU A 203 17.63 5.63 19.05
C LEU A 203 16.22 5.87 18.49
N ALA A 204 15.37 6.61 19.22
CA ALA A 204 14.03 7.01 18.78
C ALA A 204 14.09 8.07 17.67
N ARG A 205 13.64 7.72 16.46
CA ARG A 205 13.72 8.60 15.28
C ARG A 205 12.37 8.71 14.56
N TRP A 206 12.06 9.94 14.14
CA TRP A 206 10.89 10.24 13.32
C TRP A 206 11.21 10.13 11.83
N PHE A 207 10.44 9.33 11.12
CA PHE A 207 10.46 9.26 9.65
C PHE A 207 9.19 9.87 9.09
N ARG A 208 9.33 10.70 8.05
CA ARG A 208 8.18 11.18 7.28
C ARG A 208 7.93 10.20 6.15
N ILE A 209 6.69 9.74 5.99
CA ILE A 209 6.33 8.93 4.82
C ILE A 209 6.45 9.80 3.55
N PRO A 210 7.24 9.37 2.56
CA PRO A 210 7.37 10.06 1.29
C PRO A 210 6.06 10.00 0.48
N THR A 211 5.85 11.00 -0.38
CA THR A 211 4.72 11.05 -1.33
C THR A 211 4.93 10.16 -2.56
N GLU A 212 5.81 9.17 -2.45
CA GLU A 212 6.21 8.27 -3.55
C GLU A 212 5.05 7.39 -4.04
N HIS A 213 4.04 7.15 -3.21
CA HIS A 213 2.81 6.47 -3.62
C HIS A 213 2.01 7.22 -4.68
N LEU A 214 2.12 8.55 -4.73
CA LEU A 214 1.52 9.31 -5.83
C LEU A 214 2.15 8.89 -7.17
N LEU A 215 3.41 8.45 -7.13
CA LEU A 215 4.12 7.93 -8.28
C LEU A 215 3.74 6.48 -8.62
N ARG A 216 2.99 5.81 -7.74
CA ARG A 216 2.48 4.44 -7.89
C ARG A 216 1.16 4.33 -8.66
N GLY A 217 0.57 5.46 -9.07
CA GLY A 217 -0.79 5.52 -9.60
C GLY A 217 -1.84 5.52 -8.50
N SER A 218 -1.41 5.50 -7.24
CA SER A 218 -2.28 5.48 -6.10
C SER A 218 -2.98 6.83 -5.92
N PRO A 219 -4.25 6.83 -5.49
CA PRO A 219 -4.96 8.02 -5.08
C PRO A 219 -4.15 8.94 -4.18
N ALA A 220 -4.42 10.24 -4.32
CA ALA A 220 -3.83 11.20 -3.41
C ALA A 220 -4.23 10.88 -1.96
N PRO A 221 -3.29 11.02 -1.02
CA PRO A 221 -3.60 10.77 0.37
C PRO A 221 -4.64 11.79 0.86
N PRO A 222 -5.38 11.47 1.94
CA PRO A 222 -6.42 12.33 2.47
C PRO A 222 -5.95 13.78 2.64
N GLN A 223 -6.79 14.73 2.22
CA GLN A 223 -6.50 16.15 2.46
C GLN A 223 -6.22 16.43 3.94
N ARG A 224 -5.43 17.49 4.19
CA ARG A 224 -5.12 18.00 5.53
C ARG A 224 -6.40 18.16 6.33
N ARG A 225 -6.44 17.56 7.52
CA ARG A 225 -7.65 17.51 8.33
C ARG A 225 -7.38 17.38 9.81
N TYR A 226 -8.34 17.83 10.62
CA TYR A 226 -8.34 17.68 12.08
C TYR A 226 -9.62 17.00 12.57
N GLY A 227 -9.56 16.41 13.77
CA GLY A 227 -10.71 15.72 14.37
C GLY A 227 -11.15 14.46 13.63
N HIS A 228 -10.30 13.92 12.76
CA HIS A 228 -10.45 12.60 12.13
C HIS A 228 -10.06 11.50 13.13
N THR A 229 -10.40 10.25 12.82
CA THR A 229 -9.85 9.08 13.50
C THR A 229 -8.88 8.35 12.60
N MET A 230 -7.88 7.73 13.21
CA MET A 230 -6.98 6.82 12.52
C MET A 230 -6.90 5.53 13.33
N VAL A 231 -7.10 4.39 12.67
CA VAL A 231 -6.99 3.06 13.30
C VAL A 231 -6.07 2.18 12.47
N ALA A 232 -5.43 1.21 13.11
CA ALA A 232 -4.65 0.19 12.41
C ALA A 232 -5.41 -1.14 12.44
N TYR A 233 -5.46 -1.82 11.30
CA TYR A 233 -5.95 -3.19 11.20
C TYR A 233 -5.23 -3.91 10.07
N ASN A 234 -4.82 -5.16 10.32
CA ASN A 234 -4.19 -6.06 9.37
C ASN A 234 -3.30 -5.37 8.32
N ARG A 235 -2.25 -4.68 8.79
CA ARG A 235 -1.18 -4.12 7.95
C ARG A 235 -1.60 -2.91 7.11
N ARG A 236 -2.67 -2.26 7.56
CA ARG A 236 -3.25 -1.07 6.95
C ARG A 236 -3.62 -0.05 8.01
N LEU A 237 -3.55 1.22 7.62
CA LEU A 237 -3.99 2.35 8.45
C LEU A 237 -5.21 2.96 7.80
N TYR A 238 -6.31 3.00 8.53
CA TYR A 238 -7.56 3.57 8.05
C TYR A 238 -7.75 4.96 8.63
N VAL A 239 -8.03 5.94 7.78
CA VAL A 239 -8.31 7.32 8.17
C VAL A 239 -9.72 7.67 7.75
N PHE A 240 -10.58 7.97 8.73
CA PHE A 240 -11.98 8.29 8.49
C PHE A 240 -12.33 9.72 8.90
N ALA A 241 -13.07 10.39 8.01
CA ALA A 241 -13.67 11.70 8.20
C ALA A 241 -12.68 12.76 8.71
N GLY A 242 -13.12 13.68 9.58
CA GLY A 242 -12.39 14.90 9.95
C GLY A 242 -12.85 16.12 9.15
N ALA A 243 -12.45 17.31 9.58
CA ALA A 243 -12.69 18.55 8.84
C ALA A 243 -11.47 18.87 7.99
N ALA A 244 -11.68 18.99 6.68
CA ALA A 244 -10.69 19.42 5.72
C ALA A 244 -11.15 20.77 5.15
N ASP A 245 -10.37 21.83 5.43
CA ASP A 245 -10.75 23.22 5.18
C ASP A 245 -12.14 23.55 5.78
N ASN A 246 -13.15 23.76 4.92
CA ASN A 246 -14.53 24.05 5.30
C ASN A 246 -15.50 22.89 4.99
N THR A 247 -14.97 21.70 4.71
CA THR A 247 -15.75 20.51 4.33
C THR A 247 -15.60 19.39 5.34
N LEU A 248 -16.62 18.53 5.42
CA LEU A 248 -16.63 17.31 6.21
C LEU A 248 -16.61 16.10 5.26
N PRO A 249 -15.42 15.62 4.84
CA PRO A 249 -15.31 14.40 4.05
C PRO A 249 -15.90 13.19 4.79
N SER A 250 -16.57 12.31 4.04
CA SER A 250 -17.13 11.03 4.51
C SER A 250 -16.36 9.81 3.97
N GLU A 251 -15.27 10.06 3.24
CA GLU A 251 -14.44 9.01 2.65
C GLU A 251 -13.62 8.30 3.71
N LEU A 252 -13.48 6.98 3.53
CA LEU A 252 -12.57 6.15 4.30
C LEU A 252 -11.32 5.93 3.45
N HIS A 253 -10.21 6.51 3.87
CA HIS A 253 -8.93 6.29 3.21
C HIS A 253 -8.20 5.15 3.90
N VAL A 254 -7.45 4.39 3.12
CA VAL A 254 -6.60 3.31 3.62
C VAL A 254 -5.17 3.53 3.15
N TYR A 255 -4.22 3.32 4.05
CA TYR A 255 -2.80 3.31 3.76
C TYR A 255 -2.27 1.89 3.89
N ASP A 256 -1.79 1.30 2.80
CA ASP A 256 -1.13 -0.01 2.80
C ASP A 256 0.30 0.15 3.29
N THR A 257 0.66 -0.53 4.40
CA THR A 257 2.00 -0.38 4.97
C THR A 257 3.09 -1.16 4.23
N ASP A 258 2.74 -2.07 3.33
CA ASP A 258 3.70 -2.81 2.48
C ASP A 258 3.88 -2.14 1.13
N GLY A 259 2.76 -1.79 0.49
CA GLY A 259 2.72 -1.06 -0.77
C GLY A 259 3.11 0.40 -0.57
N LEU A 260 3.09 0.89 0.67
CA LEU A 260 3.28 2.29 1.02
C LEU A 260 2.32 3.21 0.26
N THR A 261 1.19 2.69 -0.22
CA THR A 261 0.20 3.34 -1.09
C THR A 261 -1.02 3.81 -0.31
N TRP A 262 -1.70 4.83 -0.86
CA TRP A 262 -2.99 5.29 -0.35
C TRP A 262 -4.10 4.89 -1.31
N ASP A 263 -5.22 4.44 -0.78
CA ASP A 263 -6.43 4.20 -1.55
C ASP A 263 -7.65 4.81 -0.85
N VAL A 264 -8.70 5.02 -1.63
CA VAL A 264 -10.03 5.36 -1.10
C VAL A 264 -10.86 4.09 -1.13
N VAL A 265 -11.34 3.68 0.04
CA VAL A 265 -12.07 2.45 0.17
C VAL A 265 -13.48 2.62 -0.41
N THR A 266 -13.84 1.74 -1.35
CA THR A 266 -15.16 1.75 -1.97
C THR A 266 -16.11 0.82 -1.21
N PRO A 267 -17.33 1.23 -0.87
CA PRO A 267 -18.32 0.33 -0.26
C PRO A 267 -18.67 -0.85 -1.18
N ALA A 268 -18.89 -2.04 -0.62
CA ALA A 268 -19.32 -3.21 -1.38
C ALA A 268 -20.67 -2.98 -2.08
N GLN A 269 -20.84 -3.50 -3.31
CA GLN A 269 -22.05 -3.30 -4.13
C GLN A 269 -23.33 -3.81 -3.45
N ASP A 270 -23.26 -4.86 -2.65
CA ASP A 270 -24.39 -5.40 -1.87
C ASP A 270 -24.93 -4.39 -0.83
N THR A 271 -24.07 -3.48 -0.37
CA THR A 271 -24.47 -2.36 0.51
C THR A 271 -25.34 -1.35 -0.25
N LEU A 272 -25.19 -1.26 -1.57
CA LEU A 272 -25.89 -0.30 -2.44
C LEU A 272 -27.14 -0.91 -3.10
N GLN A 273 -27.25 -2.25 -3.16
CA GLN A 273 -28.33 -2.97 -3.83
C GLN A 273 -28.92 -4.05 -2.92
N THR A 274 -29.72 -3.67 -1.91
CA THR A 274 -30.61 -4.63 -1.24
C THR A 274 -31.77 -5.00 -2.20
N PRO A 275 -31.91 -6.24 -2.70
CA PRO A 275 -32.86 -6.56 -3.77
C PRO A 275 -34.32 -6.77 -3.30
N PHE A 276 -34.60 -6.68 -2.00
CA PHE A 276 -35.95 -6.84 -1.46
C PHE A 276 -36.39 -5.57 -0.74
N SER A 277 -36.64 -4.52 -1.52
CA SER A 277 -37.47 -3.40 -1.06
C SER A 277 -38.94 -3.82 -1.09
N SER A 278 -39.37 -4.50 -0.03
CA SER A 278 -40.78 -4.54 0.35
C SER A 278 -40.98 -3.79 1.65
N VAL A 279 -41.53 -2.57 1.51
CA VAL A 279 -42.34 -1.85 2.50
C VAL A 279 -41.59 -1.41 3.78
N TYR A 280 -41.13 -0.15 3.77
CA TYR A 280 -40.65 0.64 4.92
C TYR A 280 -39.45 0.08 5.70
N GLU A 281 -38.25 0.08 5.11
CA GLU A 281 -37.02 0.17 5.89
C GLU A 281 -35.93 0.83 5.03
N SER A 282 -35.26 1.85 5.60
CA SER A 282 -34.32 2.73 4.90
C SER A 282 -33.09 1.99 4.41
N LEU A 283 -32.69 2.24 3.15
CA LEU A 283 -31.42 1.82 2.54
C LEU A 283 -30.21 1.95 3.50
N PRO A 284 -29.17 1.09 3.37
CA PRO A 284 -27.92 1.24 4.11
C PRO A 284 -27.33 2.64 3.91
N LYS A 285 -27.35 3.47 4.95
CA LYS A 285 -26.89 4.86 4.87
C LYS A 285 -25.41 4.92 5.24
N LEU A 286 -24.56 5.27 4.28
CA LEU A 286 -23.14 5.55 4.53
C LEU A 286 -22.99 6.59 5.66
N PRO A 287 -21.98 6.45 6.53
CA PRO A 287 -21.75 7.44 7.58
C PRO A 287 -21.41 8.79 6.96
N SER A 288 -22.18 9.81 7.33
CA SER A 288 -21.91 11.19 6.91
C SER A 288 -20.55 11.67 7.45
N GLY A 289 -19.98 12.65 6.76
CA GLY A 289 -18.77 13.34 7.20
C GLY A 289 -18.95 13.92 8.61
N ARG A 290 -17.90 13.80 9.43
CA ARG A 290 -17.97 14.12 10.86
C ARG A 290 -16.61 14.41 11.49
N VAL A 291 -16.60 15.22 12.54
CA VAL A 291 -15.42 15.48 13.39
C VAL A 291 -15.61 15.02 14.82
N PHE A 292 -14.51 14.72 15.49
CA PHE A 292 -14.47 14.39 16.93
C PHE A 292 -15.38 13.22 17.32
N HIS A 293 -15.54 12.26 16.41
CA HIS A 293 -16.22 10.99 16.66
C HIS A 293 -15.29 10.02 17.41
N ALA A 294 -15.86 9.04 18.10
CA ALA A 294 -15.10 7.93 18.67
C ALA A 294 -14.94 6.83 17.61
N ALA A 295 -13.77 6.19 17.57
CA ALA A 295 -13.55 5.00 16.76
C ALA A 295 -12.74 3.96 17.55
N ALA A 296 -13.06 2.68 17.37
CA ALA A 296 -12.33 1.56 17.93
C ALA A 296 -12.41 0.35 17.00
N VAL A 297 -11.34 -0.45 16.96
CA VAL A 297 -11.31 -1.73 16.26
C VAL A 297 -11.56 -2.83 17.28
N VAL A 298 -12.55 -3.68 17.01
CA VAL A 298 -12.85 -4.88 17.79
C VAL A 298 -12.95 -6.03 16.82
N ASP A 299 -12.17 -7.07 17.06
CA ASP A 299 -11.98 -8.20 16.15
C ASP A 299 -11.65 -7.73 14.73
N ASP A 300 -12.58 -7.89 13.80
CA ASP A 300 -12.47 -7.57 12.38
C ASP A 300 -13.26 -6.32 11.97
N GLY A 301 -13.83 -5.58 12.93
CA GLY A 301 -14.69 -4.43 12.67
C GLY A 301 -14.14 -3.13 13.27
N MET A 302 -14.16 -2.06 12.48
CA MET A 302 -14.03 -0.69 13.01
C MET A 302 -15.40 -0.13 13.34
N PHE A 303 -15.61 0.16 14.61
CA PHE A 303 -16.80 0.83 15.11
C PHE A 303 -16.58 2.33 15.18
N ILE A 304 -17.54 3.10 14.69
CA ILE A 304 -17.58 4.56 14.80
C ILE A 304 -18.84 4.98 15.53
N PHE A 305 -18.71 5.90 16.48
CA PHE A 305 -19.83 6.44 17.24
C PHE A 305 -19.79 7.96 17.35
N GLY A 306 -20.94 8.57 17.08
CA GLY A 306 -21.21 9.98 17.30
C GLY A 306 -20.34 10.95 16.47
N GLY A 307 -19.92 12.05 17.08
CA GLY A 307 -19.22 13.16 16.42
C GLY A 307 -20.16 14.26 15.94
N THR A 308 -19.58 15.33 15.41
CA THR A 308 -20.29 16.50 14.87
C THR A 308 -20.38 16.38 13.35
N VAL A 309 -21.60 16.33 12.80
CA VAL A 309 -21.88 16.08 11.37
C VAL A 309 -22.21 17.34 10.56
N ASP A 310 -22.58 18.42 11.26
CA ASP A 310 -22.86 19.75 10.71
C ASP A 310 -22.66 20.78 11.84
N ASN A 311 -22.69 22.09 11.57
CA ASN A 311 -22.49 23.17 12.53
C ASN A 311 -23.33 22.96 13.81
N ASN A 312 -22.66 22.43 14.85
CA ASN A 312 -23.20 22.07 16.17
C ASN A 312 -24.18 20.88 16.24
N VAL A 313 -24.37 20.10 15.17
CA VAL A 313 -25.21 18.89 15.23
C VAL A 313 -24.38 17.70 15.68
N ARG A 314 -24.68 17.16 16.86
CA ARG A 314 -24.06 15.95 17.40
C ARG A 314 -24.87 14.72 16.98
N SER A 315 -24.24 13.78 16.30
CA SER A 315 -24.84 12.49 15.95
C SER A 315 -24.78 11.54 17.16
N GLY A 316 -25.81 10.72 17.32
CA GLY A 316 -25.84 9.58 18.24
C GLY A 316 -25.76 8.24 17.51
N GLU A 317 -25.46 8.26 16.21
CA GLU A 317 -25.43 7.07 15.36
C GLU A 317 -24.16 6.26 15.59
N MET A 318 -24.27 4.96 15.33
CA MET A 318 -23.18 4.00 15.39
C MET A 318 -23.06 3.26 14.06
N TYR A 319 -21.82 3.07 13.62
CA TYR A 319 -21.47 2.45 12.35
C TYR A 319 -20.42 1.36 12.60
N ARG A 320 -20.46 0.25 11.85
CA ARG A 320 -19.42 -0.78 11.80
C ARG A 320 -18.92 -0.89 10.36
N PHE A 321 -17.64 -0.64 10.16
CA PHE A 321 -16.93 -1.02 8.93
C PHE A 321 -16.37 -2.42 9.14
N GLN A 322 -16.78 -3.37 8.30
CA GLN A 322 -16.26 -4.72 8.31
C GLN A 322 -14.95 -4.76 7.53
N PHE A 323 -13.82 -5.02 8.19
CA PHE A 323 -12.55 -5.18 7.51
C PHE A 323 -12.40 -6.56 6.89
N SER A 324 -11.65 -6.60 5.79
CA SER A 324 -11.20 -7.84 5.19
C SER A 324 -9.78 -8.15 5.64
N SER A 325 -9.54 -9.38 6.11
CA SER A 325 -8.21 -9.83 6.54
C SER A 325 -7.55 -10.70 5.48
N TYR A 326 -6.69 -10.10 4.66
CA TYR A 326 -5.92 -10.81 3.64
C TYR A 326 -4.42 -10.87 3.95
N PRO A 327 -3.75 -12.00 3.63
CA PRO A 327 -2.29 -12.07 3.64
C PRO A 327 -1.63 -11.09 2.65
N ARG A 328 -0.39 -10.68 2.94
CA ARG A 328 0.43 -9.75 2.12
C ARG A 328 0.55 -10.18 0.66
N CYS A 329 0.54 -9.23 -0.27
CA CYS A 329 1.06 -9.51 -1.61
C CYS A 329 2.59 -9.58 -1.56
N THR A 330 3.16 -10.73 -1.92
CA THR A 330 4.62 -10.95 -1.89
C THR A 330 5.31 -10.66 -3.22
N LEU A 331 4.61 -10.11 -4.23
CA LEU A 331 5.15 -9.91 -5.58
C LEU A 331 6.54 -9.26 -5.60
N HIS A 332 6.66 -8.08 -4.99
CA HIS A 332 7.92 -7.34 -4.92
C HIS A 332 9.00 -8.09 -4.13
N ASP A 333 8.61 -8.84 -3.10
CA ASP A 333 9.54 -9.53 -2.22
C ASP A 333 10.05 -10.81 -2.92
N ASP A 334 9.18 -11.53 -3.64
CA ASP A 334 9.50 -12.74 -4.39
C ASP A 334 10.40 -12.43 -5.61
N TYR A 335 10.11 -11.37 -6.37
CA TYR A 335 11.04 -10.89 -7.40
C TYR A 335 12.31 -10.28 -6.81
N GLY A 336 12.24 -9.64 -5.64
CA GLY A 336 13.42 -9.22 -4.88
C GLY A 336 14.34 -10.40 -4.54
N ASN A 337 13.77 -11.50 -4.04
CA ASN A 337 14.50 -12.73 -3.74
C ASN A 337 15.12 -13.34 -5.01
N LEU A 338 14.43 -13.29 -6.16
CA LEU A 338 15.00 -13.71 -7.44
C LEU A 338 16.23 -12.86 -7.81
N TRP A 339 16.17 -11.54 -7.60
CA TRP A 339 17.31 -10.65 -7.81
C TRP A 339 18.50 -10.96 -6.89
N GLU A 340 18.24 -11.24 -5.62
CA GLU A 340 19.28 -11.53 -4.62
C GLU A 340 19.94 -12.90 -4.88
N ASN A 341 19.15 -13.92 -5.21
CA ASN A 341 19.65 -15.28 -5.39
C ASN A 341 20.36 -15.51 -6.74
N LYS A 342 20.10 -14.66 -7.76
CA LYS A 342 20.75 -14.71 -9.08
C LYS A 342 20.63 -16.06 -9.81
N GLN A 343 19.63 -16.84 -9.47
CA GLN A 343 19.41 -18.15 -10.09
C GLN A 343 18.60 -18.03 -11.35
N PHE A 344 18.92 -18.85 -12.36
CA PHE A 344 18.30 -18.81 -13.68
C PHE A 344 18.56 -17.51 -14.47
N CYS A 345 19.58 -16.74 -14.11
CA CYS A 345 20.01 -15.59 -14.91
C CYS A 345 20.44 -16.04 -16.32
N ASP A 346 19.93 -15.36 -17.33
CA ASP A 346 20.04 -15.63 -18.75
C ASP A 346 20.63 -14.45 -19.55
N VAL A 347 20.92 -13.33 -18.88
CA VAL A 347 21.65 -12.17 -19.41
C VAL A 347 22.76 -11.70 -18.46
N GLU A 348 23.89 -11.33 -19.05
CA GLU A 348 25.05 -10.75 -18.37
C GLU A 348 25.32 -9.34 -18.92
N PHE A 349 25.30 -8.33 -18.05
CA PHE A 349 25.65 -6.95 -18.39
C PHE A 349 27.12 -6.68 -18.10
N ILE A 350 27.84 -6.15 -19.08
CA ILE A 350 29.25 -5.80 -18.99
C ILE A 350 29.41 -4.29 -18.92
N LEU A 351 30.06 -3.80 -17.87
CA LEU A 351 30.26 -2.38 -17.59
C LEU A 351 31.74 -1.97 -17.83
N PRO A 352 32.00 -0.69 -18.18
CA PRO A 352 33.30 -0.24 -18.68
C PRO A 352 34.40 -0.14 -17.62
N GLU A 353 34.08 0.09 -16.34
CA GLU A 353 35.08 0.05 -15.26
C GLU A 353 35.48 -1.41 -14.99
N GLU A 354 36.74 -1.74 -15.28
CA GLU A 354 37.37 -3.02 -14.93
C GLU A 354 36.66 -4.30 -15.45
N GLN A 355 35.89 -4.21 -16.54
CA GLN A 355 35.11 -5.35 -17.08
C GLN A 355 34.16 -5.96 -16.03
N GLN A 356 33.68 -5.14 -15.08
CA GLN A 356 32.72 -5.58 -14.07
C GLN A 356 31.45 -6.10 -14.73
N ARG A 357 30.87 -7.15 -14.12
CA ARG A 357 29.72 -7.87 -14.66
C ARG A 357 28.63 -8.00 -13.64
N THR A 358 27.38 -7.88 -14.07
CA THR A 358 26.22 -8.21 -13.26
C THR A 358 25.23 -9.05 -14.05
N ARG A 359 24.65 -10.05 -13.40
CA ARG A 359 23.70 -10.99 -14.01
C ARG A 359 22.27 -10.62 -13.68
N ALA A 360 21.37 -10.84 -14.63
CA ALA A 360 19.94 -10.59 -14.50
C ALA A 360 19.13 -11.58 -15.34
N HIS A 361 17.81 -11.40 -15.32
CA HIS A 361 16.81 -12.15 -16.05
C HIS A 361 16.24 -11.29 -17.18
N ILE A 362 16.26 -11.80 -18.40
CA ILE A 362 15.76 -11.12 -19.61
C ILE A 362 14.32 -10.71 -19.38
N SER A 363 13.45 -11.64 -18.98
CA SER A 363 12.03 -11.40 -18.72
C SER A 363 11.78 -10.20 -17.79
N MET A 364 12.54 -10.06 -16.70
CA MET A 364 12.39 -8.96 -15.76
C MET A 364 12.88 -7.63 -16.33
N VAL A 365 13.95 -7.65 -17.12
CA VAL A 365 14.53 -6.44 -17.71
C VAL A 365 13.71 -5.94 -18.90
N THR A 366 13.30 -6.84 -19.79
CA THR A 366 12.56 -6.51 -21.01
C THR A 366 11.15 -6.04 -20.73
N ALA A 367 10.50 -6.60 -19.70
CA ALA A 367 9.19 -6.16 -19.24
C ALA A 367 9.20 -4.70 -18.74
N ARG A 368 10.32 -4.25 -18.15
CA ARG A 368 10.37 -3.03 -17.33
C ARG A 368 11.23 -1.92 -17.93
N CYS A 369 12.04 -2.21 -18.94
CA CYS A 369 12.94 -1.23 -19.55
C CYS A 369 13.03 -1.39 -21.08
N PRO A 370 12.28 -0.57 -21.85
CA PRO A 370 12.27 -0.65 -23.32
C PRO A 370 13.67 -0.48 -23.96
N LYS A 371 14.50 0.42 -23.42
CA LYS A 371 15.86 0.63 -23.94
C LYS A 371 16.82 -0.53 -23.66
N LEU A 372 16.67 -1.21 -22.53
CA LEU A 372 17.44 -2.44 -22.27
C LEU A 372 16.88 -3.60 -23.11
N ARG A 373 15.57 -3.65 -23.36
CA ARG A 373 14.96 -4.60 -24.29
C ARG A 373 15.58 -4.49 -25.69
N GLU A 374 15.68 -3.29 -26.25
CA GLU A 374 16.35 -3.06 -27.55
C GLU A 374 17.78 -3.58 -27.57
N LYS A 375 18.56 -3.30 -26.52
CA LYS A 375 19.95 -3.79 -26.41
C LYS A 375 20.04 -5.31 -26.29
N ILE A 376 19.11 -5.95 -25.58
CA ILE A 376 19.03 -7.42 -25.47
C ILE A 376 18.64 -8.03 -26.82
N CYS A 377 17.67 -7.44 -27.54
CA CYS A 377 17.29 -7.90 -28.87
C CYS A 377 18.47 -7.87 -29.84
N SER A 378 19.19 -6.74 -29.90
CA SER A 378 20.39 -6.63 -30.73
C SER A 378 21.47 -7.65 -30.35
N ALA A 379 21.72 -7.87 -29.06
CA ALA A 379 22.70 -8.87 -28.62
C ALA A 379 22.26 -10.33 -28.92
N LYS A 380 20.95 -10.60 -28.95
CA LYS A 380 20.40 -11.89 -29.39
C LYS A 380 20.63 -12.10 -30.88
N GLU A 381 20.30 -11.11 -31.71
CA GLU A 381 20.50 -11.16 -33.16
C GLU A 381 21.98 -11.39 -33.52
N ASP A 382 22.89 -10.65 -32.88
CA ASP A 382 24.33 -10.80 -33.08
C ASP A 382 24.82 -12.22 -32.73
N ARG A 383 24.29 -12.81 -31.65
CA ARG A 383 24.64 -14.19 -31.24
C ARG A 383 24.13 -15.21 -32.25
N ASP A 384 22.87 -15.09 -32.65
CA ASP A 384 22.23 -16.04 -33.56
C ASP A 384 22.88 -15.98 -34.97
N GLU A 385 23.36 -14.80 -35.40
CA GLU A 385 24.18 -14.66 -36.61
C GLU A 385 25.55 -15.36 -36.51
N VAL A 386 26.19 -15.33 -35.34
CA VAL A 386 27.48 -15.98 -35.09
C VAL A 386 27.33 -17.49 -35.05
N GLU A 387 26.30 -18.01 -34.34
CA GLU A 387 25.99 -19.44 -34.27
C GLU A 387 25.57 -20.01 -35.63
N GLY A 388 24.81 -19.25 -36.42
CA GLY A 388 24.43 -19.63 -37.79
C GLY A 388 25.60 -19.69 -38.79
N ARG A 389 26.78 -19.16 -38.46
CA ARG A 389 27.99 -19.19 -39.31
C ARG A 389 28.97 -20.30 -38.95
N THR A 390 28.80 -20.97 -37.82
CA THR A 390 29.61 -22.12 -37.40
C THR A 390 28.99 -23.44 -37.86
N PRO A 391 29.64 -24.24 -38.73
CA PRO A 391 29.11 -25.54 -39.12
C PRO A 391 29.14 -26.48 -37.91
N THR A 392 27.98 -27.06 -37.58
CA THR A 392 27.78 -28.07 -36.54
C THR A 392 28.73 -29.25 -36.74
N SER A 393 29.86 -29.24 -36.04
CA SER A 393 30.66 -30.45 -35.85
C SER A 393 30.12 -31.14 -34.62
N GLU A 394 29.49 -32.31 -34.82
CA GLU A 394 29.14 -33.24 -33.76
C GLU A 394 30.41 -33.62 -33.00
N VAL A 395 30.65 -32.99 -31.85
CA VAL A 395 31.65 -33.46 -30.89
C VAL A 395 30.90 -34.21 -29.82
N ASP A 396 31.08 -35.53 -29.84
CA ASP A 396 30.66 -36.48 -28.81
C ASP A 396 31.46 -36.16 -27.52
N VAL A 397 30.81 -35.55 -26.53
CA VAL A 397 31.43 -35.24 -25.22
C VAL A 397 30.81 -36.14 -24.16
N GLY A 398 31.68 -36.90 -23.48
CA GLY A 398 31.35 -37.89 -22.45
C GLY A 398 30.64 -37.32 -21.22
N ALA A 399 29.95 -38.21 -20.52
CA ALA A 399 28.85 -37.96 -19.59
C ALA A 399 29.21 -37.43 -18.18
N ASP A 400 30.34 -36.73 -17.97
CA ASP A 400 30.77 -36.34 -16.61
C ASP A 400 30.88 -34.82 -16.32
N ASP A 401 30.57 -33.93 -17.26
CA ASP A 401 30.48 -32.47 -17.02
C ASP A 401 29.08 -31.93 -17.34
N VAL A 402 28.14 -32.10 -16.40
CA VAL A 402 26.70 -31.77 -16.58
C VAL A 402 26.36 -30.29 -16.31
N ASP A 403 27.33 -29.44 -15.93
CA ASP A 403 27.09 -28.01 -15.64
C ASP A 403 27.30 -27.09 -16.87
N ASP A 404 27.82 -27.61 -18.00
CA ASP A 404 28.23 -26.83 -19.18
C ASP A 404 27.22 -26.83 -20.36
N LEU A 405 25.99 -27.33 -20.16
CA LEU A 405 24.93 -27.39 -21.19
C LEU A 405 24.02 -26.14 -21.24
N ARG A 406 24.33 -25.04 -20.53
CA ARG A 406 23.57 -23.79 -20.68
C ARG A 406 24.11 -22.99 -21.87
N PRO A 407 23.27 -22.59 -22.85
CA PRO A 407 23.71 -21.64 -23.86
C PRO A 407 24.28 -20.39 -23.16
N PRO A 408 25.37 -19.80 -23.68
CA PRO A 408 26.04 -18.69 -23.01
C PRO A 408 25.02 -17.57 -22.78
N ALA A 409 24.96 -17.07 -21.54
CA ALA A 409 24.11 -15.95 -21.17
C ALA A 409 24.35 -14.80 -22.16
N ILE A 410 23.28 -14.18 -22.66
CA ILE A 410 23.37 -13.09 -23.63
C ILE A 410 24.18 -11.96 -22.99
N ARG A 411 25.23 -11.50 -23.68
CA ARG A 411 26.14 -10.49 -23.15
C ARG A 411 25.79 -9.13 -23.72
N VAL A 412 25.48 -8.17 -22.84
CA VAL A 412 25.08 -6.82 -23.22
C VAL A 412 26.04 -5.80 -22.62
N VAL A 413 26.64 -4.96 -23.45
CA VAL A 413 27.59 -3.93 -23.01
C VAL A 413 26.86 -2.62 -22.68
N ILE A 414 27.04 -2.12 -21.46
CA ILE A 414 26.48 -0.85 -20.97
C ILE A 414 27.62 0.12 -20.68
N ARG A 415 27.96 0.98 -21.64
CA ARG A 415 29.13 1.89 -21.57
C ARG A 415 28.87 3.13 -20.70
N GLU A 416 27.61 3.41 -20.43
CA GLU A 416 27.13 4.63 -19.81
C GLU A 416 26.92 4.52 -18.29
N ALA A 417 27.17 3.35 -17.70
CA ALA A 417 26.86 3.06 -16.31
C ALA A 417 28.07 2.54 -15.53
N GLN A 418 28.07 2.84 -14.23
CA GLN A 418 28.94 2.21 -13.24
C GLN A 418 28.16 1.09 -12.53
N LEU A 419 28.87 0.12 -11.95
CA LEU A 419 28.24 -1.09 -11.40
C LEU A 419 27.20 -0.76 -10.32
N GLN A 420 27.57 -0.03 -9.26
CA GLN A 420 26.66 0.24 -8.15
C GLN A 420 25.36 0.98 -8.55
N PRO A 421 25.40 2.12 -9.29
CA PRO A 421 24.17 2.76 -9.75
C PRO A 421 23.33 1.86 -10.68
N PHE A 422 23.99 1.02 -11.49
CA PHE A 422 23.30 0.11 -12.40
C PHE A 422 22.62 -1.05 -11.65
N GLU A 423 23.24 -1.59 -10.61
CA GLU A 423 22.63 -2.58 -9.73
C GLU A 423 21.42 -2.03 -8.99
N MET A 424 21.45 -0.77 -8.55
CA MET A 424 20.27 -0.11 -7.97
C MET A 424 19.14 0.07 -9.00
N LEU A 425 19.48 0.40 -10.25
CA LEU A 425 18.51 0.45 -11.33
C LEU A 425 17.90 -0.94 -11.59
N LEU A 426 18.73 -1.98 -11.67
CA LEU A 426 18.25 -3.35 -11.86
C LEU A 426 17.39 -3.79 -10.68
N GLN A 427 17.80 -3.56 -9.43
CA GLN A 427 17.00 -3.86 -8.25
C GLN A 427 15.62 -3.16 -8.31
N PHE A 428 15.56 -1.93 -8.80
CA PHE A 428 14.29 -1.23 -9.03
C PHE A 428 13.41 -1.94 -10.07
N LEU A 429 13.96 -2.50 -11.14
CA LEU A 429 13.17 -3.25 -12.13
C LEU A 429 12.44 -4.45 -11.50
N TYR A 430 13.04 -5.11 -10.52
CA TYR A 430 12.46 -6.28 -9.82
C TYR A 430 11.51 -5.89 -8.69
N THR A 431 11.80 -4.80 -7.99
CA THR A 431 11.13 -4.50 -6.71
C THR A 431 10.25 -3.26 -6.75
N ASP A 432 10.38 -2.41 -7.77
CA ASP A 432 9.76 -1.09 -7.83
C ASP A 432 10.08 -0.18 -6.62
N ARG A 433 11.20 -0.46 -5.94
CA ARG A 433 11.67 0.23 -4.72
C ARG A 433 13.07 0.78 -4.95
N ILE A 434 13.39 1.89 -4.26
CA ILE A 434 14.73 2.47 -4.20
C ILE A 434 15.22 2.62 -2.76
N SER A 435 16.53 2.43 -2.57
CA SER A 435 17.19 2.65 -1.29
C SER A 435 17.36 4.14 -1.04
N HIS A 436 16.93 4.64 0.12
CA HIS A 436 17.06 6.07 0.46
C HIS A 436 18.46 6.39 1.00
N PRO A 437 19.07 7.55 0.63
CA PRO A 437 20.35 7.96 1.17
C PRO A 437 20.35 8.09 2.69
N ARG A 438 21.38 7.57 3.36
CA ARG A 438 21.53 7.74 4.80
C ARG A 438 21.85 9.20 5.11
N LYS A 439 21.15 9.78 6.09
CA LYS A 439 21.34 11.18 6.47
C LYS A 439 22.78 11.42 6.94
N GLY A 440 23.46 12.39 6.33
CA GLY A 440 24.84 12.77 6.66
C GLY A 440 25.90 12.09 5.81
N TYR A 441 25.53 11.12 4.97
CA TYR A 441 26.42 10.46 4.02
C TYR A 441 26.23 11.08 2.64
N VAL A 442 27.20 11.88 2.20
CA VAL A 442 27.11 12.57 0.91
C VAL A 442 27.22 11.58 -0.24
N GLU A 443 28.00 10.52 -0.07
CA GLU A 443 28.26 9.47 -1.05
C GLU A 443 26.96 8.80 -1.50
N ASP A 444 26.05 8.50 -0.58
CA ASP A 444 24.74 7.91 -0.88
C ASP A 444 23.88 8.87 -1.75
N VAL A 445 23.96 10.19 -1.52
CA VAL A 445 23.23 11.20 -2.30
C VAL A 445 23.84 11.35 -3.69
N LEU A 446 25.17 11.27 -3.80
CA LEU A 446 25.88 11.27 -5.08
C LEU A 446 25.56 10.02 -5.90
N LEU A 447 25.52 8.85 -5.25
CA LEU A 447 25.10 7.59 -5.85
C LEU A 447 23.66 7.68 -6.38
N MET A 448 22.73 8.21 -5.60
CA MET A 448 21.34 8.41 -6.05
C MET A 448 21.24 9.41 -7.21
N SER A 449 22.14 10.39 -7.29
CA SER A 449 22.20 11.31 -8.44
C SER A 449 22.67 10.60 -9.72
N GLU A 450 23.56 9.60 -9.62
CA GLU A 450 23.92 8.72 -10.73
C GLU A 450 22.76 7.82 -11.16
N VAL A 451 21.99 7.28 -10.20
CA VAL A 451 20.77 6.52 -10.49
C VAL A 451 19.75 7.40 -11.23
N TYR A 452 19.56 8.65 -10.80
CA TYR A 452 18.71 9.62 -11.50
C TYR A 452 19.19 9.88 -12.95
N ARG A 453 20.51 10.01 -13.16
CA ARG A 453 21.08 10.11 -14.52
C ARG A 453 20.77 8.87 -15.36
N LEU A 454 20.93 7.67 -14.80
CA LEU A 454 20.62 6.43 -15.52
C LEU A 454 19.12 6.32 -15.82
N ALA A 455 18.24 6.72 -14.89
CA ALA A 455 16.80 6.73 -15.10
C ALA A 455 16.38 7.59 -16.30
N LEU A 456 16.93 8.80 -16.41
CA LEU A 456 16.74 9.68 -17.57
C LEU A 456 17.25 9.02 -18.86
N ARG A 457 18.43 8.38 -18.81
CA ARG A 457 19.04 7.73 -19.97
C ARG A 457 18.25 6.52 -20.45
N PHE A 458 17.71 5.72 -19.54
CA PHE A 458 16.91 4.54 -19.83
C PHE A 458 15.41 4.83 -19.93
N SER A 459 14.99 6.09 -19.84
CA SER A 459 13.59 6.52 -19.93
C SER A 459 12.68 5.84 -18.90
N LEU A 460 13.19 5.65 -17.68
CA LEU A 460 12.46 5.08 -16.55
C LEU A 460 11.81 6.20 -15.74
N VAL A 461 10.64 6.67 -16.18
CA VAL A 461 9.93 7.85 -15.62
C VAL A 461 9.73 7.75 -14.11
N ARG A 462 9.30 6.59 -13.64
CA ARG A 462 9.06 6.34 -12.22
C ARG A 462 10.34 6.39 -11.40
N LEU A 463 11.42 5.75 -11.87
CA LEU A 463 12.73 5.80 -11.22
C LEU A 463 13.33 7.20 -11.24
N GLU A 464 13.12 7.96 -12.32
CA GLU A 464 13.52 9.36 -12.44
C GLU A 464 12.93 10.19 -11.30
N GLN A 465 11.62 10.06 -11.09
CA GLN A 465 10.94 10.81 -10.04
C GLN A 465 11.32 10.35 -8.63
N LEU A 466 11.39 9.04 -8.40
CA LEU A 466 11.77 8.47 -7.10
C LEU A 466 13.19 8.92 -6.71
N SER A 467 14.15 8.79 -7.62
CA SER A 467 15.54 9.19 -7.38
C SER A 467 15.67 10.70 -7.17
N LEU A 468 14.97 11.53 -7.96
CA LEU A 468 14.96 12.99 -7.79
C LEU A 468 14.35 13.40 -6.45
N GLN A 469 13.20 12.82 -6.06
CA GLN A 469 12.56 13.09 -4.77
C GLN A 469 13.47 12.67 -3.60
N SER A 470 14.11 11.51 -3.71
CA SER A 470 15.04 10.99 -2.72
C SER A 470 16.26 11.91 -2.53
N VAL A 471 16.83 12.42 -3.63
CA VAL A 471 17.90 13.43 -3.56
C VAL A 471 17.39 14.73 -2.94
N HIS A 472 16.25 15.28 -3.41
CA HIS A 472 15.68 16.52 -2.86
C HIS A 472 15.40 16.45 -1.35
N ALA A 473 14.93 15.29 -0.86
CA ALA A 473 14.69 15.07 0.56
C ALA A 473 15.97 14.98 1.40
N SER A 474 17.09 14.63 0.75
CA SER A 474 18.39 14.38 1.40
C SER A 474 19.36 15.56 1.33
N VAL A 475 19.10 16.55 0.46
CA VAL A 475 19.90 17.78 0.35
C VAL A 475 19.72 18.67 1.59
N GLY A 476 20.84 19.08 2.16
CA GLY A 476 20.92 19.99 3.29
C GLY A 476 22.18 20.87 3.22
N LEU A 477 22.35 21.73 4.23
CA LEU A 477 23.46 22.68 4.29
C LEU A 477 24.84 22.03 4.17
N SER A 478 25.01 20.83 4.75
CA SER A 478 26.30 20.13 4.79
C SER A 478 26.69 19.43 3.49
N ASN A 479 25.77 19.23 2.54
CA ASN A 479 26.05 18.45 1.32
C ASN A 479 25.63 19.15 0.02
N VAL A 480 24.88 20.26 0.08
CA VAL A 480 24.30 20.91 -1.11
C VAL A 480 25.35 21.29 -2.16
N LEU A 481 26.55 21.71 -1.75
CA LEU A 481 27.60 22.11 -2.70
C LEU A 481 28.19 20.92 -3.46
N ALA A 482 28.40 19.79 -2.78
CA ALA A 482 28.84 18.55 -3.41
C ALA A 482 27.78 18.03 -4.39
N VAL A 483 26.50 18.07 -4.00
CA VAL A 483 25.38 17.67 -4.87
C VAL A 483 25.25 18.61 -6.07
N LEU A 484 25.43 19.92 -5.90
CA LEU A 484 25.42 20.91 -6.99
C LEU A 484 26.55 20.66 -8.00
N ALA A 485 27.78 20.46 -7.51
CA ALA A 485 28.92 20.14 -8.36
C ALA A 485 28.69 18.85 -9.13
N ASN A 486 28.13 17.83 -8.47
CA ASN A 486 27.78 16.56 -9.09
C ASN A 486 26.69 16.70 -10.16
N ALA A 487 25.61 17.42 -9.85
CA ALA A 487 24.53 17.69 -10.80
C ALA A 487 25.06 18.41 -12.05
N CYS A 488 26.00 19.35 -11.89
CA CYS A 488 26.66 20.00 -13.02
C CYS A 488 27.52 19.02 -13.84
N ARG A 489 28.33 18.18 -13.18
CA ARG A 489 29.15 17.15 -13.84
C ARG A 489 28.30 16.17 -14.66
N LEU A 490 27.16 15.76 -14.10
CA LEU A 490 26.23 14.82 -14.71
C LEU A 490 25.24 15.44 -15.70
N ARG A 491 25.25 16.78 -15.84
CA ARG A 491 24.34 17.56 -16.68
C ARG A 491 22.85 17.33 -16.30
N LEU A 492 22.57 17.42 -15.01
CA LEU A 492 21.25 17.23 -14.41
C LEU A 492 20.62 18.60 -14.10
N ASP A 493 20.00 19.24 -15.08
CA ASP A 493 19.56 20.64 -14.99
C ASP A 493 18.51 20.89 -13.91
N LEU A 494 17.52 20.00 -13.76
CA LEU A 494 16.49 20.11 -12.72
C LEU A 494 17.08 20.06 -11.31
N LEU A 495 18.01 19.13 -11.07
CA LEU A 495 18.67 18.98 -9.78
C LEU A 495 19.63 20.16 -9.51
N LYS A 496 20.34 20.63 -10.55
CA LYS A 496 21.19 21.81 -10.48
C LYS A 496 20.38 23.05 -10.06
N GLU A 497 19.25 23.29 -10.71
CA GLU A 497 18.33 24.39 -10.38
C GLU A 497 17.78 24.29 -8.96
N PHE A 498 17.40 23.10 -8.51
CA PHE A 498 16.98 22.88 -7.12
C PHE A 498 18.07 23.25 -6.13
N CYS A 499 19.31 22.80 -6.35
CA CYS A 499 20.44 23.08 -5.47
C CYS A 499 20.78 24.58 -5.46
N LEU A 500 20.79 25.25 -6.62
CA LEU A 500 20.99 26.70 -6.70
C LEU A 500 19.92 27.45 -5.90
N ASN A 501 18.64 27.10 -6.08
CA ASN A 501 17.52 27.68 -5.33
C ASN A 501 17.62 27.41 -3.82
N PHE A 502 18.17 26.26 -3.41
CA PHE A 502 18.41 25.96 -2.01
C PHE A 502 19.50 26.87 -1.42
N VAL A 503 20.61 27.06 -2.14
CA VAL A 503 21.77 27.85 -1.71
C VAL A 503 21.42 29.34 -1.57
N VAL A 504 20.68 29.92 -2.53
CA VAL A 504 20.42 31.38 -2.55
C VAL A 504 19.36 31.85 -1.54
N LYS A 505 18.67 30.93 -0.84
CA LYS A 505 17.74 31.28 0.24
C LYS A 505 18.46 32.05 1.34
N ASP A 506 17.83 33.13 1.82
CA ASP A 506 18.42 34.02 2.84
C ASP A 506 18.86 33.26 4.11
N SER A 507 18.09 32.25 4.51
CA SER A 507 18.40 31.41 5.66
C SER A 507 19.63 30.51 5.50
N HIS A 508 20.07 30.25 4.26
CA HIS A 508 21.14 29.29 3.96
C HIS A 508 22.40 29.97 3.42
N TYR A 509 22.24 31.03 2.63
CA TYR A 509 23.29 31.62 1.80
C TYR A 509 24.58 31.95 2.57
N ILE A 510 24.47 32.63 3.73
CA ILE A 510 25.64 33.02 4.53
C ILE A 510 26.40 31.79 5.02
N GLN A 511 25.69 30.76 5.50
CA GLN A 511 26.34 29.56 6.02
C GLN A 511 27.05 28.77 4.90
N VAL A 512 26.46 28.74 3.71
CA VAL A 512 27.04 28.04 2.56
C VAL A 512 28.29 28.75 2.04
N ILE A 513 28.29 30.07 1.91
CA ILE A 513 29.46 30.81 1.39
C ILE A 513 30.65 30.78 2.35
N MET A 514 30.38 30.75 3.65
CA MET A 514 31.43 30.68 4.68
C MET A 514 32.01 29.26 4.86
N SER A 515 31.55 28.27 4.08
CA SER A 515 32.02 26.89 4.17
C SER A 515 33.30 26.67 3.35
N GLU A 516 34.18 25.78 3.82
CA GLU A 516 35.41 25.41 3.10
C GLU A 516 35.11 24.73 1.75
N GLU A 517 33.95 24.06 1.64
CA GLU A 517 33.49 23.40 0.43
C GLU A 517 33.15 24.40 -0.68
N PHE A 518 32.79 25.64 -0.33
CA PHE A 518 32.51 26.69 -1.31
C PHE A 518 33.76 27.09 -2.07
N GLU A 519 34.91 27.20 -1.39
CA GLU A 519 36.19 27.55 -2.02
C GLU A 519 36.66 26.49 -3.04
N LYS A 520 36.22 25.24 -2.86
CA LYS A 520 36.58 24.10 -3.73
C LYS A 520 35.74 24.02 -5.00
N LEU A 521 34.70 24.85 -5.16
CA LEU A 521 33.84 24.84 -6.33
C LEU A 521 34.55 25.38 -7.58
N SER A 522 34.08 24.93 -8.75
CA SER A 522 34.59 25.46 -10.02
C SER A 522 34.26 26.95 -10.17
N PRO A 523 35.12 27.75 -10.82
CA PRO A 523 34.86 29.18 -11.03
C PRO A 523 33.53 29.48 -11.72
N ALA A 524 33.09 28.60 -12.63
CA ALA A 524 31.81 28.71 -13.31
C ALA A 524 30.63 28.61 -12.34
N LEU A 525 30.65 27.66 -11.41
CA LEU A 525 29.58 27.48 -10.42
C LEU A 525 29.56 28.61 -9.39
N LEU A 526 30.71 29.14 -8.98
CA LEU A 526 30.82 30.29 -8.09
C LEU A 526 30.13 31.52 -8.69
N VAL A 527 30.47 31.86 -9.94
CA VAL A 527 29.85 32.97 -10.66
C VAL A 527 28.34 32.76 -10.82
N GLU A 528 27.90 31.54 -11.10
CA GLU A 528 26.49 31.21 -11.25
C GLU A 528 25.71 31.40 -9.94
N ILE A 529 26.24 30.96 -8.80
CA ILE A 529 25.61 31.16 -7.48
C ILE A 529 25.46 32.66 -7.16
N VAL A 530 26.54 33.44 -7.36
CA VAL A 530 26.53 34.88 -7.09
C VAL A 530 25.53 35.60 -8.00
N ARG A 531 25.53 35.28 -9.29
CA ARG A 531 24.59 35.87 -10.26
C ARG A 531 23.15 35.54 -9.91
N ARG A 532 22.88 34.31 -9.47
CA ARG A 532 21.54 33.86 -9.06
C ARG A 532 21.03 34.61 -7.83
N LYS A 533 21.90 34.98 -6.90
CA LYS A 533 21.55 35.79 -5.73
C LYS A 533 21.24 37.24 -6.10
N GLN A 534 22.01 37.81 -7.02
CA GLN A 534 21.82 39.20 -7.50
C GLN A 534 20.58 39.35 -8.39
N GLN A 535 20.26 38.32 -9.19
CA GLN A 535 19.14 38.30 -10.11
C GLN A 535 18.33 37.01 -9.91
N PRO A 536 17.39 37.00 -8.96
CA PRO A 536 16.51 35.85 -8.75
C PRO A 536 15.67 35.59 -10.00
N PRO A 537 15.43 34.32 -10.38
CA PRO A 537 14.47 34.01 -11.44
C PRO A 537 13.07 34.51 -11.06
N PRO A 538 12.23 34.88 -12.05
CA PRO A 538 10.80 35.04 -11.79
C PRO A 538 10.24 33.72 -11.24
N LEU A 539 9.36 33.81 -10.24
CA LEU A 539 8.67 32.65 -9.66
C LEU A 539 7.94 31.90 -10.78
N ARG A 540 8.45 30.73 -11.18
CA ARG A 540 7.70 29.83 -12.05
C ARG A 540 6.54 29.27 -11.26
N THR A 541 5.32 29.61 -11.65
CA THR A 541 4.11 28.85 -11.28
C THR A 541 4.27 27.44 -11.85
N VAL A 542 4.32 26.44 -10.97
CA VAL A 542 4.30 25.03 -11.39
C VAL A 542 3.00 24.82 -12.17
N PRO A 543 3.04 24.33 -13.42
CA PRO A 543 1.83 23.99 -14.14
C PRO A 543 1.05 22.91 -13.37
N ASP A 544 -0.26 23.10 -13.18
CA ASP A 544 -1.18 22.13 -12.55
C ASP A 544 -1.45 20.87 -13.41
N THR A 545 -0.54 20.54 -14.34
CA THR A 545 -0.67 19.34 -15.17
C THR A 545 -0.32 18.09 -14.35
N PRO A 546 -1.12 17.01 -14.42
CA PRO A 546 -0.77 15.74 -13.79
C PRO A 546 0.63 15.33 -14.27
N THR A 547 1.56 15.15 -13.34
CA THR A 547 2.89 14.66 -13.69
C THR A 547 2.73 13.20 -14.07
N ASP A 548 3.10 12.81 -15.29
CA ASP A 548 3.16 11.40 -15.68
C ASP A 548 4.16 10.68 -14.77
N ILE A 549 3.69 9.65 -14.06
CA ILE A 549 4.43 8.94 -13.01
C ILE A 549 5.03 7.61 -13.48
N GLY A 550 4.82 7.26 -14.76
CA GLY A 550 5.21 5.98 -15.32
C GLY A 550 4.39 4.79 -14.79
N THR A 551 4.83 3.59 -15.12
CA THR A 551 4.11 2.33 -14.86
C THR A 551 4.63 1.59 -13.61
N SER A 552 3.73 0.85 -12.94
CA SER A 552 4.08 -0.03 -11.81
C SER A 552 4.60 -1.39 -12.28
N LEU A 553 5.19 -2.15 -11.35
CA LEU A 553 5.66 -3.52 -11.60
C LEU A 553 4.52 -4.43 -12.04
N GLU A 554 3.38 -4.32 -11.37
CA GLU A 554 2.15 -5.05 -11.68
C GLU A 554 1.65 -4.72 -13.09
N GLN A 555 1.62 -3.42 -13.44
CA GLN A 555 1.15 -2.96 -14.75
C GLN A 555 2.06 -3.47 -15.88
N ASP A 556 3.37 -3.35 -15.71
CA ASP A 556 4.32 -3.83 -16.72
C ASP A 556 4.26 -5.35 -16.87
N MET A 557 4.16 -6.10 -15.76
CA MET A 557 4.06 -7.56 -15.79
C MET A 557 2.73 -8.05 -16.34
N LYS A 558 1.65 -7.30 -16.16
CA LYS A 558 0.35 -7.56 -16.80
C LYS A 558 0.47 -7.44 -18.31
N VAL A 559 0.98 -6.32 -18.82
CA VAL A 559 1.22 -6.12 -20.26
C VAL A 559 2.16 -7.20 -20.82
N TYR A 560 3.15 -7.61 -20.03
CA TYR A 560 4.10 -8.65 -20.41
C TYR A 560 3.44 -10.03 -20.56
N LEU A 561 2.51 -10.40 -19.66
CA LEU A 561 1.70 -11.61 -19.77
C LEU A 561 0.72 -11.56 -20.97
N GLU A 562 0.12 -10.39 -21.22
CA GLU A 562 -0.86 -10.17 -22.30
C GLU A 562 -0.23 -10.14 -23.71
N GLY A 563 1.06 -10.43 -23.84
CA GLY A 563 1.76 -10.64 -25.11
C GLY A 563 3.01 -9.81 -25.29
N GLY A 564 3.28 -8.82 -24.43
CA GLY A 564 4.46 -7.95 -24.53
C GLY A 564 5.82 -8.64 -24.35
N GLY A 565 5.81 -9.91 -23.92
CA GLY A 565 7.01 -10.73 -23.70
C GLY A 565 7.10 -12.02 -24.52
N ALA A 566 6.21 -12.25 -25.48
CA ALA A 566 6.07 -13.55 -26.14
C ALA A 566 7.37 -14.08 -26.78
N GLU A 567 8.20 -13.19 -27.34
CA GLU A 567 9.51 -13.50 -27.94
C GLU A 567 10.62 -13.87 -26.94
N PHE A 568 10.37 -13.70 -25.65
CA PHE A 568 11.30 -14.04 -24.58
C PHE A 568 10.86 -15.26 -23.75
N CYS A 569 9.75 -15.90 -24.11
CA CYS A 569 9.30 -17.13 -23.47
C CYS A 569 10.31 -18.26 -23.69
N ASP A 570 10.64 -18.96 -22.62
CA ASP A 570 11.69 -19.99 -22.54
C ASP A 570 11.16 -21.34 -22.00
N VAL A 571 9.84 -21.43 -21.81
CA VAL A 571 9.10 -22.64 -21.44
C VAL A 571 7.69 -22.61 -22.05
N GLN A 572 7.13 -23.78 -22.31
CA GLN A 572 5.74 -23.96 -22.73
C GLN A 572 4.97 -24.71 -21.65
N LEU A 573 3.87 -24.14 -21.18
CA LEU A 573 2.96 -24.74 -20.21
C LEU A 573 1.85 -25.46 -20.96
N GLN A 574 1.69 -26.76 -20.74
CA GLN A 574 0.71 -27.58 -21.41
C GLN A 574 -0.48 -27.84 -20.49
N LEU A 575 -1.67 -27.43 -20.93
CA LEU A 575 -2.96 -27.72 -20.32
C LEU A 575 -3.80 -28.49 -21.36
N ASP A 576 -4.01 -29.77 -21.13
CA ASP A 576 -4.59 -30.70 -22.12
C ASP A 576 -3.85 -30.62 -23.48
N ASP A 577 -4.58 -30.31 -24.56
CA ASP A 577 -4.06 -30.13 -25.92
C ASP A 577 -3.57 -28.71 -26.21
N GLN A 578 -3.72 -27.77 -25.26
CA GLN A 578 -3.30 -26.38 -25.43
C GLN A 578 -1.93 -26.12 -24.80
N THR A 579 -1.11 -25.34 -25.51
CA THR A 579 0.21 -24.92 -25.03
C THR A 579 0.28 -23.41 -24.91
N THR A 580 0.61 -22.92 -23.72
CA THR A 580 0.78 -21.49 -23.42
C THR A 580 2.26 -21.19 -23.17
N PRO A 581 2.89 -20.29 -23.93
CA PRO A 581 4.28 -19.91 -23.68
C PRO A 581 4.41 -19.10 -22.38
N ALA A 582 5.50 -19.30 -21.62
CA ALA A 582 5.74 -18.61 -20.36
C ALA A 582 7.24 -18.40 -20.09
N HIS A 583 7.55 -17.77 -18.94
CA HIS A 583 8.89 -17.40 -18.53
C HIS A 583 9.33 -18.15 -17.27
N LYS A 584 10.40 -18.94 -17.34
CA LYS A 584 10.95 -19.71 -16.22
C LYS A 584 11.32 -18.82 -15.03
N ALA A 585 11.98 -17.69 -15.27
CA ALA A 585 12.37 -16.78 -14.19
C ALA A 585 11.17 -16.26 -13.39
N ILE A 586 10.05 -15.93 -14.06
CA ILE A 586 8.82 -15.48 -13.39
C ILE A 586 8.18 -16.64 -12.61
N LEU A 587 8.07 -17.83 -13.21
CA LEU A 587 7.48 -19.00 -12.56
C LEU A 587 8.27 -19.42 -11.31
N THR A 588 9.60 -19.50 -11.42
CA THR A 588 10.50 -19.89 -10.32
C THR A 588 10.51 -18.89 -9.17
N ALA A 589 10.44 -17.59 -9.47
CA ALA A 589 10.38 -16.58 -8.42
C ALA A 589 9.13 -16.70 -7.56
N ARG A 590 8.02 -17.12 -8.15
CA ARG A 590 6.70 -17.11 -7.51
C ARG A 590 6.32 -18.45 -6.89
N SER A 591 6.99 -19.53 -7.28
CA SER A 591 6.62 -20.91 -6.94
C SER A 591 7.85 -21.78 -6.69
N SER A 592 7.95 -22.29 -5.47
CA SER A 592 9.00 -23.25 -5.09
C SER A 592 8.88 -24.58 -5.84
N TYR A 593 7.68 -24.94 -6.29
CA TYR A 593 7.48 -26.11 -7.16
C TYR A 593 8.19 -25.95 -8.51
N PHE A 594 7.95 -24.83 -9.22
CA PHE A 594 8.63 -24.58 -10.48
C PHE A 594 10.14 -24.40 -10.29
N GLU A 595 10.56 -23.76 -9.21
CA GLU A 595 11.97 -23.66 -8.82
C GLU A 595 12.62 -25.04 -8.68
N ALA A 596 12.02 -25.94 -7.88
CA ALA A 596 12.54 -27.30 -7.68
C ALA A 596 12.53 -28.11 -8.99
N MET A 597 11.47 -27.97 -9.79
CA MET A 597 11.33 -28.64 -11.08
C MET A 597 12.45 -28.23 -12.04
N PHE A 598 12.64 -26.93 -12.29
CA PHE A 598 13.65 -26.47 -13.24
C PHE A 598 15.08 -26.68 -12.76
N ARG A 599 15.32 -26.76 -11.44
CA ARG A 599 16.64 -27.17 -10.90
C ARG A 599 16.91 -28.66 -11.07
N SER A 600 15.91 -29.52 -10.86
CA SER A 600 16.12 -30.97 -10.72
C SER A 600 15.83 -31.75 -11.99
N PHE A 601 14.80 -31.36 -12.73
CA PHE A 601 14.25 -32.07 -13.89
C PHE A 601 13.73 -31.07 -14.93
N SER A 602 14.63 -30.30 -15.54
CA SER A 602 14.25 -29.44 -16.66
C SER A 602 13.81 -30.30 -17.86
N PRO A 603 12.58 -30.16 -18.38
CA PRO A 603 12.11 -30.95 -19.51
C PRO A 603 12.97 -30.68 -20.76
N LYS A 604 13.41 -31.75 -21.44
CA LYS A 604 14.25 -31.65 -22.64
C LYS A 604 13.54 -30.92 -23.80
N ASP A 605 12.23 -31.11 -23.91
CA ASP A 605 11.40 -30.48 -24.94
C ASP A 605 10.89 -29.08 -24.53
N GLY A 606 11.30 -28.59 -23.35
CA GLY A 606 10.86 -27.29 -22.81
C GLY A 606 9.36 -27.21 -22.47
N ARG A 607 8.64 -28.34 -22.46
CA ARG A 607 7.22 -28.45 -22.15
C ARG A 607 6.99 -28.91 -20.71
N VAL A 608 6.11 -28.20 -20.00
CA VAL A 608 5.73 -28.50 -18.62
C VAL A 608 4.22 -28.72 -18.58
N THR A 609 3.78 -29.92 -18.22
CA THR A 609 2.35 -30.22 -18.04
C THR A 609 1.84 -29.60 -16.74
N ILE A 610 0.73 -28.89 -16.82
CA ILE A 610 0.09 -28.19 -15.71
C ILE A 610 -1.00 -29.07 -15.11
N SER A 611 -0.87 -29.33 -13.81
CA SER A 611 -1.86 -30.02 -12.98
C SER A 611 -1.81 -29.46 -11.56
N ILE A 612 -2.91 -29.58 -10.82
CA ILE A 612 -3.01 -29.27 -9.40
C ILE A 612 -3.36 -30.57 -8.68
N GLY A 613 -2.35 -31.29 -8.18
CA GLY A 613 -2.52 -32.65 -7.70
C GLY A 613 -2.93 -33.59 -8.84
N GLU A 614 -4.03 -34.31 -8.67
CA GLU A 614 -4.60 -35.19 -9.71
C GLU A 614 -5.57 -34.45 -10.65
N MET A 615 -5.78 -33.15 -10.45
CA MET A 615 -6.75 -32.34 -11.17
C MET A 615 -6.09 -31.52 -12.29
N VAL A 616 -6.76 -31.43 -13.44
CA VAL A 616 -6.45 -30.44 -14.48
C VAL A 616 -7.38 -29.23 -14.30
N PRO A 617 -6.86 -28.00 -14.09
CA PRO A 617 -7.70 -26.82 -13.94
C PRO A 617 -8.39 -26.45 -15.26
N SER A 618 -9.52 -25.74 -15.19
CA SER A 618 -10.13 -25.16 -16.39
C SER A 618 -9.20 -24.12 -17.04
N PRO A 619 -9.33 -23.83 -18.36
CA PRO A 619 -8.53 -22.80 -19.01
C PRO A 619 -8.64 -21.42 -18.33
N GLN A 620 -9.82 -21.05 -17.85
CA GLN A 620 -10.06 -19.80 -17.12
C GLN A 620 -9.37 -19.79 -15.75
N ALA A 621 -9.44 -20.89 -14.99
CA ALA A 621 -8.73 -21.02 -13.73
C ALA A 621 -7.20 -21.01 -13.94
N PHE A 622 -6.72 -21.60 -15.03
CA PHE A 622 -5.31 -21.55 -15.41
C PHE A 622 -4.85 -20.13 -15.76
N GLU A 623 -5.66 -19.37 -16.49
CA GLU A 623 -5.40 -17.94 -16.75
C GLU A 623 -5.37 -17.14 -15.44
N SER A 624 -6.35 -17.37 -14.54
CA SER A 624 -6.40 -16.78 -13.19
C SER A 624 -5.14 -17.10 -12.36
N LEU A 625 -4.60 -18.33 -12.48
CA LEU A 625 -3.35 -18.72 -11.85
C LEU A 625 -2.15 -17.96 -12.42
N LEU A 626 -2.07 -17.80 -13.74
CA LEU A 626 -0.99 -17.04 -14.39
C LEU A 626 -1.03 -15.56 -14.04
N ARG A 627 -2.22 -14.94 -13.96
CA ARG A 627 -2.38 -13.55 -13.49
C ARG A 627 -1.83 -13.37 -12.07
N TYR A 628 -2.13 -14.31 -11.17
CA TYR A 628 -1.59 -14.32 -9.81
C TYR A 628 -0.06 -14.47 -9.78
N ILE A 629 0.49 -15.35 -10.62
CA ILE A 629 1.94 -15.55 -10.71
C ILE A 629 2.62 -14.29 -11.24
N TYR A 630 2.21 -13.75 -12.39
CA TYR A 630 2.92 -12.66 -13.07
C TYR A 630 2.80 -11.32 -12.34
N TYR A 631 1.61 -10.96 -11.86
CA TYR A 631 1.38 -9.63 -11.28
C TYR A 631 0.52 -9.64 -10.00
N GLY A 632 0.32 -10.80 -9.38
CA GLY A 632 -0.26 -10.90 -8.03
C GLY A 632 -1.78 -10.68 -7.96
N ASP A 633 -2.47 -10.65 -9.11
CA ASP A 633 -3.91 -10.47 -9.16
C ASP A 633 -4.65 -11.70 -8.62
N VAL A 634 -5.65 -11.44 -7.81
CA VAL A 634 -6.50 -12.45 -7.17
C VAL A 634 -7.94 -12.33 -7.62
N HIS A 635 -8.30 -11.30 -8.39
CA HIS A 635 -9.67 -11.13 -8.84
C HIS A 635 -10.05 -12.21 -9.82
N MET A 636 -11.05 -13.01 -9.47
CA MET A 636 -11.50 -14.13 -10.30
C MET A 636 -12.96 -14.48 -9.98
N PRO A 637 -13.65 -15.14 -10.92
CA PRO A 637 -14.97 -15.71 -10.66
C PRO A 637 -14.93 -16.73 -9.48
N PRO A 638 -16.05 -16.92 -8.76
CA PRO A 638 -16.13 -17.91 -7.68
C PRO A 638 -15.83 -19.35 -8.14
N GLU A 639 -16.13 -19.68 -9.40
CA GLU A 639 -15.90 -20.99 -9.99
C GLU A 639 -14.39 -21.29 -10.08
N ASP A 640 -13.59 -20.33 -10.55
CA ASP A 640 -12.12 -20.42 -10.61
C ASP A 640 -11.50 -20.54 -9.22
N SER A 641 -12.10 -19.89 -8.22
CA SER A 641 -11.62 -19.93 -6.83
C SER A 641 -11.60 -21.33 -6.24
N LEU A 642 -12.46 -22.22 -6.74
CA LEU A 642 -12.52 -23.60 -6.29
C LEU A 642 -11.37 -24.43 -6.83
N TYR A 643 -11.06 -24.30 -8.12
CA TYR A 643 -9.88 -24.93 -8.75
C TYR A 643 -8.58 -24.44 -8.09
N LEU A 644 -8.50 -23.16 -7.76
CA LEU A 644 -7.28 -22.55 -7.23
C LEU A 644 -7.15 -22.62 -5.71
N PHE A 645 -8.13 -23.16 -5.00
CA PHE A 645 -8.11 -23.24 -3.53
C PHE A 645 -6.94 -24.08 -3.00
N SER A 646 -6.59 -25.16 -3.71
CA SER A 646 -5.49 -26.07 -3.38
C SER A 646 -4.15 -25.67 -4.04
N ALA A 647 -4.18 -24.78 -5.05
CA ALA A 647 -3.00 -24.36 -5.82
C ALA A 647 -1.83 -23.87 -4.96
N PRO A 648 -2.01 -23.09 -3.87
CA PRO A 648 -0.90 -22.60 -3.08
C PRO A 648 -0.08 -23.69 -2.39
N TYR A 649 -0.71 -24.82 -2.01
CA TYR A 649 0.00 -25.96 -1.44
C TYR A 649 0.77 -26.73 -2.48
N TYR A 650 0.15 -26.94 -3.64
CA TYR A 650 0.74 -27.73 -4.71
C TYR A 650 1.92 -27.01 -5.37
N TYR A 651 1.73 -25.74 -5.74
CA TYR A 651 2.77 -24.93 -6.36
C TYR A 651 3.72 -24.27 -5.35
N GLY A 652 3.47 -24.40 -4.05
CA GLY A 652 4.35 -23.90 -2.99
C GLY A 652 4.61 -22.41 -3.11
N PHE A 653 3.54 -21.61 -3.12
CA PHE A 653 3.63 -20.15 -3.10
C PHE A 653 4.12 -19.64 -1.74
N THR A 654 4.82 -18.50 -1.73
CA THR A 654 5.45 -17.91 -0.52
C THR A 654 4.46 -17.71 0.64
N ASN A 655 3.18 -17.45 0.33
CA ASN A 655 2.14 -17.40 1.35
C ASN A 655 0.77 -17.87 0.85
N ASN A 656 -0.19 -17.92 1.77
CA ASN A 656 -1.56 -18.38 1.51
C ASN A 656 -2.50 -17.27 0.99
N ARG A 657 -2.00 -16.19 0.38
CA ARG A 657 -2.83 -15.06 -0.10
C ARG A 657 -3.91 -15.52 -1.06
N LEU A 658 -3.53 -16.27 -2.10
CA LEU A 658 -4.47 -16.80 -3.08
C LEU A 658 -5.55 -17.66 -2.41
N ARG A 659 -5.16 -18.57 -1.51
CA ARG A 659 -6.11 -19.42 -0.77
C ARG A 659 -7.08 -18.63 0.09
N ALA A 660 -6.58 -17.61 0.81
CA ALA A 660 -7.42 -16.77 1.66
C ALA A 660 -8.44 -15.98 0.83
N TYR A 661 -8.02 -15.49 -0.35
CA TYR A 661 -8.94 -14.84 -1.28
C TYR A 661 -9.96 -15.82 -1.85
N CYS A 662 -9.53 -16.99 -2.34
CA CYS A 662 -10.43 -18.02 -2.85
C CYS A 662 -11.51 -18.38 -1.81
N ARG A 663 -11.12 -18.54 -0.54
CA ARG A 663 -12.07 -18.76 0.56
C ARG A 663 -13.09 -17.63 0.67
N HIS A 664 -12.62 -16.39 0.78
CA HIS A 664 -13.50 -15.23 0.95
C HIS A 664 -14.43 -15.03 -0.26
N ASN A 665 -13.91 -15.23 -1.48
CA ASN A 665 -14.68 -15.10 -2.71
C ASN A 665 -15.81 -16.14 -2.74
N LEU A 666 -15.53 -17.37 -2.33
CA LEU A 666 -16.56 -18.41 -2.17
C LEU A 666 -17.55 -18.09 -1.04
N GLU A 667 -17.12 -17.50 0.08
CA GLU A 667 -18.02 -17.16 1.19
C GLU A 667 -18.97 -16.00 0.85
N MET A 668 -18.47 -14.98 0.13
CA MET A 668 -19.22 -13.73 -0.10
C MET A 668 -20.00 -13.72 -1.42
N ASN A 669 -19.47 -14.35 -2.47
CA ASN A 669 -20.02 -14.22 -3.83
C ASN A 669 -20.78 -15.44 -4.33
N VAL A 670 -21.12 -16.39 -3.44
CA VAL A 670 -22.06 -17.48 -3.77
C VAL A 670 -23.49 -16.94 -3.82
N THR A 671 -24.08 -17.02 -5.00
CA THR A 671 -25.43 -16.56 -5.34
C THR A 671 -26.27 -17.69 -5.93
N PHE A 672 -27.57 -17.45 -6.09
CA PHE A 672 -28.48 -18.40 -6.73
C PHE A 672 -28.12 -18.70 -8.20
N GLN A 673 -27.37 -17.82 -8.86
CA GLN A 673 -27.01 -17.94 -10.29
C GLN A 673 -25.79 -18.84 -10.49
N ASN A 674 -24.81 -18.79 -9.59
CA ASN A 674 -23.52 -19.48 -9.74
C ASN A 674 -23.38 -20.75 -8.89
N VAL A 675 -24.25 -20.96 -7.89
CA VAL A 675 -24.15 -22.13 -6.99
C VAL A 675 -24.05 -23.48 -7.69
N LEU A 676 -24.74 -23.68 -8.81
CA LEU A 676 -24.69 -24.95 -9.55
C LEU A 676 -23.31 -25.19 -10.18
N GLN A 677 -22.72 -24.17 -10.79
CA GLN A 677 -21.37 -24.25 -11.38
C GLN A 677 -20.31 -24.47 -10.30
N ILE A 678 -20.48 -23.85 -9.14
CA ILE A 678 -19.60 -24.04 -7.97
C ILE A 678 -19.71 -25.48 -7.44
N LEU A 679 -20.92 -26.05 -7.37
CA LEU A 679 -21.12 -27.45 -6.96
C LEU A 679 -20.53 -28.44 -7.97
N GLU A 680 -20.68 -28.20 -9.28
CA GLU A 680 -20.06 -29.03 -10.32
C GLU A 680 -18.52 -28.97 -10.27
N ALA A 681 -17.94 -27.81 -9.97
CA ALA A 681 -16.50 -27.69 -9.76
C ALA A 681 -16.04 -28.31 -8.43
N ALA A 682 -16.90 -28.39 -7.40
CA ALA A 682 -16.61 -29.05 -6.12
C ALA A 682 -16.50 -30.57 -6.30
N ASP A 683 -17.40 -31.13 -7.09
CA ASP A 683 -17.41 -32.55 -7.45
C ASP A 683 -16.12 -32.95 -8.18
N LYS A 684 -15.68 -32.12 -9.15
CA LYS A 684 -14.41 -32.34 -9.85
C LYS A 684 -13.17 -32.20 -8.95
N THR A 685 -13.22 -31.39 -7.89
CA THR A 685 -12.09 -31.19 -6.97
C THR A 685 -12.02 -32.22 -5.85
N GLN A 686 -13.06 -33.05 -5.66
CA GLN A 686 -13.17 -34.02 -4.56
C GLN A 686 -12.89 -33.40 -3.17
N ASP A 687 -13.14 -32.10 -2.94
CA ASP A 687 -12.96 -31.46 -1.62
C ASP A 687 -14.30 -31.33 -0.86
N PRO A 688 -14.56 -32.18 0.15
CA PRO A 688 -15.82 -32.19 0.91
C PRO A 688 -16.01 -30.99 1.84
N ARG A 689 -15.09 -30.03 1.91
CA ARG A 689 -15.16 -28.91 2.88
C ARG A 689 -15.87 -27.66 2.36
N VAL A 690 -16.36 -27.67 1.12
CA VAL A 690 -17.03 -26.51 0.49
C VAL A 690 -18.55 -26.53 0.70
N PHE A 691 -19.11 -27.63 1.21
CA PHE A 691 -20.56 -27.87 1.33
C PHE A 691 -21.30 -27.10 2.45
N ALA A 692 -20.71 -26.04 3.02
CA ALA A 692 -21.27 -25.31 4.16
C ALA A 692 -22.03 -24.03 3.76
N CYS A 693 -22.84 -24.05 2.69
CA CYS A 693 -23.64 -22.90 2.28
C CYS A 693 -25.14 -23.16 2.48
N THR A 694 -25.69 -22.69 3.60
CA THR A 694 -27.10 -22.88 4.02
C THR A 694 -28.14 -22.30 3.03
N LYS A 695 -27.73 -21.36 2.17
CA LYS A 695 -28.58 -20.74 1.13
C LYS A 695 -29.02 -21.69 0.02
N VAL A 696 -28.33 -22.82 -0.15
CA VAL A 696 -28.51 -23.76 -1.29
C VAL A 696 -29.75 -24.66 -1.13
N SER A 697 -30.14 -24.96 0.10
CA SER A 697 -31.20 -25.91 0.47
C SER A 697 -32.62 -25.57 -0.06
N LYS A 698 -32.84 -24.35 -0.57
CA LYS A 698 -34.17 -23.85 -0.98
C LYS A 698 -34.41 -23.84 -2.50
N LEU A 699 -33.51 -24.41 -3.32
CA LEU A 699 -33.58 -24.23 -4.77
C LEU A 699 -34.34 -25.36 -5.51
N PRO A 700 -35.30 -25.03 -6.41
CA PRO A 700 -36.00 -26.02 -7.23
C PRO A 700 -35.09 -26.77 -8.22
N LYS A 701 -33.99 -26.15 -8.66
CA LYS A 701 -33.00 -26.75 -9.58
C LYS A 701 -32.05 -27.76 -8.92
N LEU A 702 -32.12 -27.95 -7.60
CA LEU A 702 -31.34 -28.98 -6.89
C LEU A 702 -31.61 -30.40 -7.43
N ARG A 703 -32.79 -30.58 -8.05
CA ARG A 703 -33.24 -31.82 -8.71
C ARG A 703 -32.46 -32.19 -9.98
N THR A 704 -31.65 -31.28 -10.53
CA THR A 704 -30.85 -31.55 -11.74
C THR A 704 -29.42 -32.00 -11.43
N LEU A 705 -29.02 -32.01 -10.15
CA LEU A 705 -27.70 -32.48 -9.73
C LEU A 705 -27.62 -34.01 -9.81
N SER A 706 -26.39 -34.54 -9.89
CA SER A 706 -26.16 -35.98 -9.82
C SER A 706 -26.62 -36.52 -8.46
N ARG A 707 -27.01 -37.81 -8.43
CA ARG A 707 -27.49 -38.47 -7.21
C ARG A 707 -26.46 -38.43 -6.08
N GLU A 708 -25.18 -38.48 -6.42
CA GLU A 708 -24.06 -38.47 -5.46
C GLU A 708 -23.91 -37.09 -4.81
N LEU A 709 -23.88 -36.02 -5.61
CA LEU A 709 -23.87 -34.63 -5.14
C LEU A 709 -25.06 -34.28 -4.25
N LEU A 710 -26.25 -34.78 -4.58
CA LEU A 710 -27.46 -34.58 -3.78
C LEU A 710 -27.33 -35.20 -2.37
N LEU A 711 -26.69 -36.36 -2.26
CA LEU A 711 -26.49 -37.04 -0.98
C LEU A 711 -25.45 -36.31 -0.12
N ASP A 712 -24.37 -35.79 -0.71
CA ASP A 712 -23.34 -35.04 0.00
C ASP A 712 -23.86 -33.69 0.52
N VAL A 713 -24.67 -32.98 -0.28
CA VAL A 713 -25.34 -31.75 0.16
C VAL A 713 -26.26 -32.02 1.35
N LEU A 714 -27.01 -33.13 1.32
CA LEU A 714 -27.90 -33.53 2.43
C LEU A 714 -27.13 -33.93 3.69
N ALA A 715 -26.00 -34.63 3.55
CA ALA A 715 -25.13 -35.00 4.67
C ALA A 715 -24.51 -33.76 5.35
N SER A 716 -23.99 -32.82 4.57
CA SER A 716 -23.42 -31.57 5.09
C SER A 716 -24.47 -30.68 5.77
N LEU A 717 -25.70 -30.62 5.23
CA LEU A 717 -26.83 -29.95 5.86
C LEU A 717 -27.20 -30.61 7.20
N ALA A 718 -27.18 -31.94 7.27
CA ALA A 718 -27.46 -32.68 8.50
C ALA A 718 -26.41 -32.39 9.59
N ASP A 719 -25.13 -32.35 9.23
CA ASP A 719 -24.04 -32.02 10.15
C ASP A 719 -24.12 -30.57 10.66
N TYR A 720 -24.48 -29.62 9.80
CA TYR A 720 -24.69 -28.22 10.18
C TYR A 720 -25.87 -28.05 11.16
N LEU A 721 -26.96 -28.79 10.93
CA LEU A 721 -28.14 -28.80 11.81
C LEU A 721 -27.83 -29.48 13.16
N ALA A 722 -27.00 -30.53 13.15
CA ALA A 722 -26.54 -31.20 14.37
C ALA A 722 -25.60 -30.32 15.22
N GLY A 723 -24.89 -29.37 14.60
CA GLY A 723 -23.98 -28.40 15.25
C GLY A 723 -24.65 -27.18 15.91
N GLY A 724 -25.99 -27.11 15.96
CA GLY A 724 -26.73 -26.02 16.60
C GLY A 724 -27.10 -24.83 15.69
N GLY A 725 -27.03 -24.99 14.37
CA GLY A 725 -27.54 -24.02 13.41
C GLY A 725 -29.06 -23.90 13.47
N ASN A 726 -29.59 -22.77 13.94
CA ASN A 726 -31.04 -22.57 14.09
C ASN A 726 -31.66 -22.20 12.73
N VAL A 727 -32.22 -23.18 12.02
CA VAL A 727 -33.15 -22.94 10.91
C VAL A 727 -34.53 -22.77 11.52
N GLY A 728 -35.17 -21.61 11.32
CA GLY A 728 -36.55 -21.39 11.72
C GLY A 728 -37.42 -22.55 11.21
N ILE A 729 -37.95 -23.35 12.13
CA ILE A 729 -38.79 -24.50 11.84
C ILE A 729 -40.14 -23.96 11.35
N GLY A 730 -40.20 -23.71 10.05
CA GLY A 730 -41.39 -23.28 9.34
C GLY A 730 -41.02 -23.19 7.87
N GLU A 731 -41.46 -24.18 7.08
CA GLU A 731 -41.29 -24.28 5.61
C GLU A 731 -40.04 -25.03 5.09
N ILE A 732 -39.73 -26.21 5.65
CA ILE A 732 -39.09 -27.27 4.87
C ILE A 732 -40.18 -28.30 4.52
N THR A 733 -40.85 -28.10 3.40
CA THR A 733 -41.63 -29.17 2.75
C THR A 733 -40.66 -29.99 1.91
N ILE A 734 -40.33 -31.19 2.39
CA ILE A 734 -39.73 -32.25 1.58
C ILE A 734 -40.88 -32.78 0.70
N PRO A 735 -40.88 -32.58 -0.63
CA PRO A 735 -41.82 -33.29 -1.48
C PRO A 735 -41.32 -34.73 -1.62
N ASP A 736 -42.23 -35.68 -1.41
CA ASP A 736 -41.99 -37.13 -1.46
C ASP A 736 -41.14 -37.55 -2.67
N ILE A 737 -40.18 -38.45 -2.39
CA ILE A 737 -39.21 -39.07 -3.30
C ILE A 737 -39.91 -39.87 -4.40
#